data_AF-A0A2S4LB24-F1
#
_entry.id   AF-A0A2S4LB24-F1
#
_cell.length_a   1.000
_cell.length_b   1.000
_cell.length_c   1.000
_cell.angle_alpha   90.00
_cell.angle_beta   90.00
_cell.angle_gamma   90.00
#
_symmetry.space_group_name_H-M   'P 1'
#
loop_
_entity.id
_entity.type
_entity.pdbx_description
1 polymer ?
#
loop_
_entity_poly.entity_id
_entity_poly.type
_entity_poly.pdbx_seq_one_letter_code
_entity_poly.pdbx_strand_id
1 'polypeptide(L)'
;MTKPRTTSSSSSSNSTRAPFDSRGKSRHTIDMRRTLQSALLLGLSSLAAAVFKDEVGDIDFHYSLVGLPQAATTFFHRPRKEDKASLLYTLSDVGVLGAVNPSNGELVWRHQVADDVASGAGGHLRAPEGENWVAAAHGSRVQAWDALTGRNVWQMEFAGEVRDLEIMELTETARKDVLALFDEGGVTVLRRLHGGLGTVVWEFREHSRDVPLQVSNNIANIYVVSLHGSGASYNLKVTSLDTATGARVDHWAVGAKGDIHGPEDVMFVGANSAAPIVAWANSGLAKLSVNILGSKSKQDFHLPPDAASVQIHAPHLAQSQPHFLVHTQTNPDERGEKNNKAIVFHTDLKTGQSNIAYELPYFRGEGAFSTSSDGANVYFAQTSREETLIVSSDSHGILARWPIKRGANVNPTHAVSEVIKKPGGQDFAIRSAVVTNSDDWTLIRNGEQDWTRHEGLSGAVAAAWAEIPEGEDLAKVLAEEAHTNPLSAYIHRVTRHIEDLQYLPGYLASIPGNVVNSIAGGEVVGKKEGLHRDTFGFNKILVIVTRRGRFYGLDSGNHGKIIWTQSWFPRDASNPLVIKGLVSDGGDGIVVVYGAGGEYAAFNASTGAARGVLGANGDRPRVTSTAVIDSESSKVLLPIGPDGLPTRRLPAGWDSDQTIVVRGEGEALKGVKFSTEGGKLVRQEVWQLPVQPGQKIVEIAARPSHNPVASIGRVLGDRRVMYKYLNANSIVVAVADEAAKTLSVRVVDTVSGQVLASQLYSGVDSSKSVSCTTAENWYACSFFGDYTLDDNKDRSIKGYQVVVSDLYESPEPNSRGPLGDSANFSSLNPVDSPTGVPLPWVVSQAYVVSQPLTTLSVTQTRQGISTRELVAYLPQAHGILGLSRHAIDPRRPVGRDPTAAEMEAETLMKYSPAFEINPQNILSHERDVLGVEGIVAAAAVVESTSLLVAYGVDVYATRVAPSGVFDILGRGFNKTTLVGTVLALFVGVVFLAPMVCHMLRAPFRGRDC
;
A
#
# COMPACT_ATOMS: atom_id res chain seq x y z
N MET A 1 50.18 -11.71 29.53
CA MET A 1 50.97 -11.70 30.77
C MET A 1 51.41 -10.26 31.06
N THR A 2 51.05 -9.77 32.25
CA THR A 2 51.71 -8.72 33.06
C THR A 2 52.09 -7.36 32.42
N LYS A 3 51.29 -6.34 32.75
CA LYS A 3 51.71 -4.96 33.13
C LYS A 3 52.66 -5.01 34.37
N PRO A 4 53.19 -3.90 34.95
CA PRO A 4 53.51 -2.52 34.48
C PRO A 4 54.88 -2.00 35.06
N ARG A 5 55.23 -0.71 34.89
CA ARG A 5 55.82 0.26 35.88
C ARG A 5 56.44 1.49 35.19
N THR A 6 55.99 2.75 35.43
CA THR A 6 56.42 3.75 36.45
C THR A 6 57.91 4.15 36.33
N THR A 7 58.42 5.40 36.41
CA THR A 7 57.95 6.70 36.92
C THR A 7 59.07 7.76 36.76
N SER A 8 58.67 9.03 36.58
CA SER A 8 59.11 10.27 37.28
C SER A 8 60.51 10.93 37.14
N SER A 9 60.44 12.28 37.03
CA SER A 9 61.21 13.34 37.76
C SER A 9 62.64 13.66 37.28
N SER A 10 63.22 14.88 37.32
CA SER A 10 62.90 16.18 37.95
C SER A 10 63.89 17.29 37.51
N SER A 11 63.49 18.57 37.71
CA SER A 11 64.27 19.75 38.24
C SER A 11 65.52 20.29 37.49
N SER A 12 65.93 21.57 37.48
CA SER A 12 65.49 22.87 38.08
C SER A 12 66.47 24.03 37.70
N SER A 13 66.00 25.29 37.81
CA SER A 13 66.74 26.55 38.17
C SER A 13 67.54 27.27 37.04
N ASN A 14 67.74 28.61 36.97
CA ASN A 14 67.62 29.71 37.96
C ASN A 14 67.73 31.14 37.31
N SER A 15 67.03 32.15 37.90
CA SER A 15 67.37 33.61 38.10
C SER A 15 67.65 34.58 36.90
N THR A 16 67.40 35.91 36.86
CA THR A 16 67.13 37.00 37.85
C THR A 16 66.60 38.33 37.20
N ARG A 17 65.96 39.18 38.03
CA ARG A 17 65.81 40.69 38.06
C ARG A 17 64.61 41.42 37.40
N ALA A 18 64.03 42.34 38.20
CA ALA A 18 62.84 43.21 38.03
C ALA A 18 63.25 44.71 38.20
N PRO A 19 62.37 45.75 38.32
CA PRO A 19 60.89 45.85 38.20
C PRO A 19 60.36 47.08 37.41
N PHE A 20 59.06 47.14 37.09
CA PHE A 20 58.28 48.39 37.05
C PHE A 20 56.77 48.12 37.23
N ASP A 21 56.09 49.13 37.77
CA ASP A 21 54.83 49.12 38.52
C ASP A 21 53.56 49.08 37.65
N SER A 22 52.51 48.39 38.12
CA SER A 22 51.12 48.90 38.22
C SER A 22 50.09 47.76 38.37
N ARG A 23 49.23 47.93 39.37
CA ARG A 23 48.14 47.03 39.77
C ARG A 23 46.96 47.08 38.79
N GLY A 24 46.42 45.89 38.51
CA GLY A 24 44.98 45.63 38.63
C GLY A 24 44.10 45.87 37.40
N LYS A 25 43.77 44.78 36.68
CA LYS A 25 42.43 44.42 36.14
C LYS A 25 42.60 43.35 35.05
N SER A 26 42.06 42.15 35.27
CA SER A 26 41.46 41.30 34.22
C SER A 26 41.16 39.90 34.80
N ARG A 27 40.02 39.76 35.49
CA ARG A 27 39.44 38.45 35.84
C ARG A 27 38.08 38.20 35.18
N HIS A 28 37.67 39.03 34.22
CA HIS A 28 36.35 38.95 33.56
C HIS A 28 36.36 38.54 32.08
N THR A 29 37.51 38.27 31.47
CA THR A 29 37.62 37.97 30.03
C THR A 29 37.80 36.49 29.69
N ILE A 30 37.91 35.59 30.68
CA ILE A 30 38.11 34.15 30.44
C ILE A 30 36.79 33.36 30.45
N ASP A 31 35.76 33.80 31.20
CA ASP A 31 34.47 33.10 31.23
C ASP A 31 33.58 33.38 30.01
N MET A 32 33.77 34.50 29.31
CA MET A 32 32.94 34.85 28.14
C MET A 32 33.34 34.09 26.86
N ARG A 33 34.55 33.50 26.82
CA ARG A 33 34.98 32.64 25.69
C ARG A 33 34.50 31.19 25.81
N ARG A 34 34.23 30.70 27.02
CA ARG A 34 33.67 29.35 27.21
C ARG A 34 32.16 29.29 27.00
N THR A 35 31.42 30.34 27.37
CA THR A 35 29.95 30.40 27.17
C THR A 35 29.55 30.64 25.71
N LEU A 36 30.35 31.37 24.93
CA LEU A 36 30.13 31.52 23.47
C LEU A 36 30.45 30.25 22.68
N GLN A 37 31.37 29.41 23.14
CA GLN A 37 31.64 28.10 22.51
C GLN A 37 30.51 27.08 22.79
N SER A 38 29.89 27.13 23.96
CA SER A 38 28.73 26.28 24.29
C SER A 38 27.46 26.66 23.51
N ALA A 39 27.26 27.95 23.20
CA ALA A 39 26.13 28.40 22.40
C ALA A 39 26.30 28.08 20.90
N LEU A 40 27.53 28.08 20.38
CA LEU A 40 27.81 27.69 18.99
C LEU A 40 27.67 26.17 18.77
N LEU A 41 27.91 25.36 19.81
CA LEU A 41 27.72 23.90 19.76
C LEU A 41 26.23 23.49 19.83
N LEU A 42 25.35 24.33 20.39
CA LEU A 42 23.89 24.10 20.42
C LEU A 42 23.18 24.57 19.13
N GLY A 43 23.83 25.40 18.31
CA GLY A 43 23.34 25.79 16.98
C GLY A 43 23.68 24.80 15.86
N LEU A 44 24.44 23.74 16.17
CA LEU A 44 24.78 22.63 15.29
C LEU A 44 23.95 21.37 15.61
N SER A 45 22.76 21.53 16.19
CA SER A 45 21.80 20.42 16.32
C SER A 45 21.36 20.02 14.91
N SER A 46 22.09 19.04 14.37
CA SER A 46 21.75 18.12 13.30
C SER A 46 20.51 18.49 12.49
N LEU A 47 20.72 18.86 11.22
CA LEU A 47 19.77 18.52 10.16
C LEU A 47 19.70 16.99 10.12
N ALA A 48 18.90 16.40 11.00
CA ALA A 48 18.65 14.97 11.01
C ALA A 48 17.73 14.68 9.82
N ALA A 49 18.19 13.87 8.88
CA ALA A 49 17.42 13.42 7.72
C ALA A 49 16.39 12.33 8.06
N ALA A 50 16.21 12.00 9.35
CA ALA A 50 15.34 10.93 9.82
C ALA A 50 14.15 11.49 10.61
N VAL A 51 13.01 10.80 10.55
CA VAL A 51 11.81 11.09 11.36
C VAL A 51 12.16 10.92 12.84
N PHE A 52 11.84 11.93 13.67
CA PHE A 52 12.07 11.80 15.11
C PHE A 52 11.05 10.83 15.73
N LYS A 53 11.46 10.10 16.77
CA LYS A 53 10.59 9.11 17.43
C LYS A 53 9.28 9.72 17.96
N ASP A 54 9.29 10.98 18.36
CA ASP A 54 8.11 11.73 18.81
C ASP A 54 7.23 12.27 17.67
N GLU A 55 7.68 12.19 16.42
CA GLU A 55 6.89 12.52 15.22
C GLU A 55 6.20 11.30 14.60
N VAL A 56 6.66 10.09 14.94
CA VAL A 56 6.04 8.84 14.48
C VAL A 56 4.61 8.76 14.99
N GLY A 57 3.67 8.57 14.06
CA GLY A 57 2.23 8.57 14.34
C GLY A 57 1.58 9.95 14.24
N ASP A 58 2.33 11.05 14.34
CA ASP A 58 1.80 12.42 14.22
C ASP A 58 1.79 12.91 12.76
N ILE A 59 2.85 12.62 12.02
CA ILE A 59 3.02 13.04 10.63
C ILE A 59 2.68 11.93 9.63
N ASP A 60 2.51 10.71 10.11
CA ASP A 60 2.33 9.53 9.28
C ASP A 60 1.31 8.55 9.88
N PHE A 61 0.73 7.72 9.01
CA PHE A 61 -0.15 6.63 9.41
C PHE A 61 0.06 5.42 8.50
N HIS A 62 -0.25 4.24 9.01
CA HIS A 62 -0.02 2.98 8.32
C HIS A 62 -1.15 2.01 8.64
N TYR A 63 -1.79 1.53 7.58
CA TYR A 63 -2.63 0.34 7.63
C TYR A 63 -1.74 -0.86 7.27
N SER A 64 -1.28 -1.58 8.29
CA SER A 64 -0.57 -2.85 8.14
C SER A 64 -1.58 -3.98 7.93
N LEU A 65 -1.87 -4.31 6.67
CA LEU A 65 -2.94 -5.21 6.27
C LEU A 65 -2.43 -6.63 6.00
N VAL A 66 -3.29 -7.62 6.25
CA VAL A 66 -3.05 -9.00 5.81
C VAL A 66 -3.85 -9.27 4.54
N GLY A 67 -4.94 -8.53 4.30
CA GLY A 67 -5.89 -8.77 3.23
C GLY A 67 -7.08 -9.61 3.66
N LEU A 68 -8.00 -9.90 2.74
CA LEU A 68 -9.27 -10.52 3.11
C LEU A 68 -9.08 -11.99 3.49
N PRO A 69 -9.37 -12.35 4.75
CA PRO A 69 -9.28 -13.74 5.20
C PRO A 69 -10.20 -14.65 4.39
N GLN A 70 -9.67 -15.77 3.92
CA GLN A 70 -10.47 -16.77 3.19
C GLN A 70 -10.98 -17.85 4.16
N ALA A 71 -12.18 -18.36 3.92
CA ALA A 71 -12.80 -19.36 4.79
C ALA A 71 -11.98 -20.66 4.90
N ALA A 72 -11.34 -21.08 3.80
CA ALA A 72 -10.57 -22.33 3.73
C ALA A 72 -9.16 -22.24 4.37
N THR A 73 -8.68 -21.03 4.66
CA THR A 73 -7.30 -20.78 5.13
C THR A 73 -7.25 -19.92 6.38
N THR A 74 -8.37 -19.74 7.07
CA THR A 74 -8.44 -18.95 8.30
C THR A 74 -8.84 -19.84 9.47
N PHE A 75 -8.05 -19.82 10.55
CA PHE A 75 -8.34 -20.63 11.73
C PHE A 75 -7.65 -20.10 12.99
N PHE A 76 -8.19 -20.50 14.13
CA PHE A 76 -7.50 -20.36 15.41
C PHE A 76 -6.55 -21.53 15.60
N HIS A 77 -5.30 -21.26 15.96
CA HIS A 77 -4.31 -22.29 16.27
C HIS A 77 -3.47 -21.89 17.49
N ARG A 78 -3.07 -22.88 18.29
CA ARG A 78 -2.24 -22.66 19.48
C ARG A 78 -0.77 -22.81 19.08
N PRO A 79 0.04 -21.74 19.19
CA PRO A 79 1.44 -21.79 18.77
C PRO A 79 2.28 -22.78 19.60
N ARG A 80 1.88 -23.05 20.84
CA ARG A 80 2.50 -24.05 21.71
C ARG A 80 1.43 -24.91 22.35
N LYS A 81 1.77 -26.17 22.60
CA LYS A 81 0.85 -27.15 23.19
C LYS A 81 0.41 -26.76 24.60
N GLU A 82 1.30 -26.16 25.37
CA GLU A 82 1.06 -25.66 26.73
C GLU A 82 0.35 -24.30 26.78
N ASP A 83 0.31 -23.55 25.68
CA ASP A 83 -0.33 -22.24 25.64
C ASP A 83 -1.86 -22.40 25.65
N LYS A 84 -2.51 -21.62 26.50
CA LYS A 84 -3.98 -21.52 26.51
C LYS A 84 -4.53 -20.55 25.46
N ALA A 85 -3.66 -19.71 24.89
CA ALA A 85 -4.03 -18.68 23.95
C ALA A 85 -3.76 -19.15 22.51
N SER A 86 -4.80 -19.14 21.69
CA SER A 86 -4.70 -19.26 20.24
C SER A 86 -4.31 -17.91 19.61
N LEU A 87 -3.59 -17.98 18.50
CA LEU A 87 -3.48 -16.88 17.53
C LEU A 87 -4.45 -17.15 16.37
N LEU A 88 -4.81 -16.08 15.67
CA LEU A 88 -5.67 -16.16 14.50
C LEU A 88 -4.79 -16.09 13.25
N TYR A 89 -4.77 -17.16 12.47
CA TYR A 89 -3.97 -17.26 11.26
C TYR A 89 -4.85 -17.12 10.03
N THR A 90 -4.30 -16.51 8.99
CA THR A 90 -4.96 -16.45 7.69
C THR A 90 -3.94 -16.40 6.56
N LEU A 91 -4.28 -17.04 5.44
CA LEU A 91 -3.69 -16.75 4.14
C LEU A 91 -4.75 -16.05 3.30
N SER A 92 -4.54 -14.77 3.07
CA SER A 92 -5.53 -13.89 2.45
C SER A 92 -5.65 -14.06 0.93
N ASP A 93 -6.67 -13.42 0.35
CA ASP A 93 -6.85 -13.32 -1.10
C ASP A 93 -5.72 -12.61 -1.85
N VAL A 94 -4.93 -11.78 -1.18
CA VAL A 94 -3.76 -11.08 -1.75
C VAL A 94 -2.45 -11.87 -1.60
N GLY A 95 -2.52 -13.10 -1.07
CA GLY A 95 -1.35 -13.98 -0.95
C GLY A 95 -0.42 -13.65 0.23
N VAL A 96 -0.95 -13.00 1.27
CA VAL A 96 -0.21 -12.71 2.50
C VAL A 96 -0.65 -13.69 3.58
N LEU A 97 0.33 -14.42 4.11
CA LEU A 97 0.19 -15.26 5.30
C LEU A 97 0.46 -14.40 6.53
N GLY A 98 -0.42 -14.41 7.52
CA GLY A 98 -0.20 -13.67 8.75
C GLY A 98 -0.84 -14.30 9.97
N ALA A 99 -0.31 -13.91 11.13
CA ALA A 99 -0.86 -14.20 12.45
C ALA A 99 -1.28 -12.90 13.13
N VAL A 100 -2.50 -12.86 13.63
CA VAL A 100 -3.10 -11.73 14.34
C VAL A 100 -3.43 -12.14 15.77
N ASN A 101 -3.18 -11.24 16.71
CA ASN A 101 -3.54 -11.44 18.10
C ASN A 101 -5.05 -11.25 18.29
N PRO A 102 -5.81 -12.28 18.72
CA PRO A 102 -7.24 -12.15 18.93
C PRO A 102 -7.60 -11.15 20.04
N SER A 103 -6.70 -10.77 20.95
CA SER A 103 -7.09 -9.88 22.04
C SER A 103 -7.28 -8.43 21.63
N ASN A 104 -6.57 -7.97 20.61
CA ASN A 104 -6.52 -6.55 20.21
C ASN A 104 -6.50 -6.34 18.68
N GLY A 105 -6.42 -7.41 17.89
CA GLY A 105 -6.35 -7.32 16.44
C GLY A 105 -4.99 -6.83 15.93
N GLU A 106 -3.96 -6.77 16.77
CA GLU A 106 -2.62 -6.38 16.32
C GLU A 106 -1.96 -7.52 15.53
N LEU A 107 -1.17 -7.13 14.54
CA LEU A 107 -0.37 -8.05 13.75
C LEU A 107 0.79 -8.61 14.61
N VAL A 108 0.94 -9.92 14.64
CA VAL A 108 2.09 -10.58 15.30
C VAL A 108 3.24 -10.72 14.31
N TRP A 109 2.95 -11.28 13.13
CA TRP A 109 3.88 -11.42 12.02
C TRP A 109 3.10 -11.65 10.72
N ARG A 110 3.72 -11.36 9.57
CA ARG A 110 3.19 -11.69 8.25
C ARG A 110 4.30 -11.84 7.22
N HIS A 111 4.01 -12.60 6.17
CA HIS A 111 4.87 -12.80 5.01
C HIS A 111 4.03 -12.80 3.75
N GLN A 112 4.52 -12.11 2.72
CA GLN A 112 3.99 -12.26 1.38
C GLN A 112 4.52 -13.58 0.79
N VAL A 113 3.61 -14.53 0.56
CA VAL A 113 3.94 -15.88 0.07
C VAL A 113 3.75 -15.98 -1.44
N ALA A 114 2.84 -15.17 -2.00
CA ALA A 114 2.70 -15.01 -3.44
C ALA A 114 3.74 -14.04 -4.01
N ASP A 115 4.35 -14.38 -5.16
CA ASP A 115 5.38 -13.53 -5.77
C ASP A 115 4.83 -12.16 -6.23
N ASP A 116 3.54 -12.10 -6.61
CA ASP A 116 2.78 -10.87 -6.88
C ASP A 116 1.49 -10.85 -6.05
N VAL A 117 0.82 -9.70 -5.96
CA VAL A 117 -0.49 -9.60 -5.29
C VAL A 117 -1.48 -10.48 -6.06
N ALA A 118 -1.83 -11.63 -5.48
CA ALA A 118 -2.48 -12.73 -6.18
C ALA A 118 -3.69 -12.28 -7.02
N SER A 119 -3.72 -12.72 -8.28
CA SER A 119 -4.79 -12.49 -9.25
C SER A 119 -5.49 -13.83 -9.52
N GLY A 120 -6.26 -14.32 -8.55
CA GLY A 120 -6.96 -15.61 -8.61
C GLY A 120 -6.35 -16.72 -7.74
N ALA A 121 -7.02 -17.88 -7.69
CA ALA A 121 -6.76 -19.05 -6.82
C ALA A 121 -5.27 -19.36 -6.66
N GLY A 122 -4.74 -19.76 -5.50
CA GLY A 122 -5.31 -20.50 -4.40
C GLY A 122 -4.15 -20.80 -3.45
N GLY A 123 -4.11 -20.10 -2.33
CA GLY A 123 -3.19 -20.40 -1.25
C GLY A 123 -3.78 -21.50 -0.37
N HIS A 124 -2.96 -22.42 0.10
CA HIS A 124 -3.38 -23.43 1.08
C HIS A 124 -2.70 -23.13 2.41
N LEU A 125 -3.44 -23.24 3.51
CA LEU A 125 -2.91 -23.10 4.85
C LEU A 125 -3.50 -24.19 5.74
N ARG A 126 -2.64 -24.91 6.46
CA ARG A 126 -3.03 -25.88 7.48
C ARG A 126 -2.16 -25.76 8.72
N ALA A 127 -2.75 -26.05 9.87
CA ALA A 127 -2.03 -26.14 11.13
C ALA A 127 -2.13 -27.56 11.71
N PRO A 128 -1.00 -28.23 11.96
CA PRO A 128 -0.96 -29.44 12.78
C PRO A 128 -1.34 -29.14 14.26
N GLU A 129 -2.41 -29.77 14.76
CA GLU A 129 -2.80 -29.62 16.17
C GLU A 129 -1.66 -30.03 17.12
N GLY A 130 -1.33 -29.17 18.09
CA GLY A 130 -0.32 -29.46 19.12
C GLY A 130 1.14 -29.31 18.67
N GLU A 131 1.38 -28.83 17.45
CA GLU A 131 2.69 -28.52 16.90
C GLU A 131 2.89 -27.00 16.76
N ASN A 132 4.15 -26.55 16.80
CA ASN A 132 4.51 -25.13 16.78
C ASN A 132 4.72 -24.55 15.38
N TRP A 133 4.23 -25.20 14.33
CA TRP A 133 4.39 -24.76 12.95
C TRP A 133 3.06 -24.76 12.19
N VAL A 134 3.00 -23.96 11.13
CA VAL A 134 1.90 -23.93 10.16
C VAL A 134 2.48 -24.15 8.76
N ALA A 135 1.78 -24.91 7.93
CA ALA A 135 2.21 -25.18 6.55
C ALA A 135 1.37 -24.40 5.56
N ALA A 136 2.06 -23.65 4.69
CA ALA A 136 1.46 -22.85 3.65
C ALA A 136 1.98 -23.30 2.27
N ALA A 137 1.14 -23.23 1.26
CA ALA A 137 1.53 -23.52 -0.11
C ALA A 137 0.87 -22.56 -1.10
N HIS A 138 1.62 -22.18 -2.12
CA HIS A 138 1.18 -21.28 -3.18
C HIS A 138 2.04 -21.48 -4.43
N GLY A 139 1.43 -21.55 -5.62
CA GLY A 139 2.16 -21.79 -6.87
C GLY A 139 2.94 -23.10 -6.82
N SER A 140 4.25 -23.06 -7.04
CA SER A 140 5.16 -24.22 -6.98
C SER A 140 5.72 -24.51 -5.57
N ARG A 141 5.44 -23.64 -4.59
CA ARG A 141 6.16 -23.59 -3.32
C ARG A 141 5.33 -24.14 -2.17
N VAL A 142 5.98 -24.92 -1.31
CA VAL A 142 5.44 -25.41 -0.05
C VAL A 142 6.39 -25.02 1.07
N GLN A 143 5.85 -24.48 2.14
CA GLN A 143 6.62 -23.90 3.23
C GLN A 143 6.02 -24.29 4.58
N ALA A 144 6.87 -24.39 5.60
CA ALA A 144 6.45 -24.39 6.98
C ALA A 144 7.01 -23.18 7.71
N TRP A 145 6.20 -22.62 8.61
CA TRP A 145 6.49 -21.42 9.36
C TRP A 145 6.30 -21.69 10.85
N ASP A 146 7.22 -21.22 11.68
CA ASP A 146 7.05 -21.26 13.13
C ASP A 146 5.85 -20.38 13.49
N ALA A 147 4.84 -21.00 14.12
CA ALA A 147 3.54 -20.42 14.35
C ALA A 147 3.61 -19.17 15.26
N LEU A 148 4.57 -19.13 16.19
CA LEU A 148 4.72 -18.02 17.13
C LEU A 148 5.52 -16.85 16.53
N THR A 149 6.64 -17.15 15.87
CA THR A 149 7.63 -16.15 15.46
C THR A 149 7.54 -15.75 13.99
N GLY A 150 6.82 -16.50 13.16
CA GLY A 150 6.77 -16.31 11.71
C GLY A 150 8.07 -16.68 11.01
N ARG A 151 9.04 -17.31 11.69
CA ARG A 151 10.28 -17.72 11.03
C ARG A 151 10.02 -18.90 10.09
N ASN A 152 10.53 -18.84 8.86
CA ASN A 152 10.48 -19.98 7.97
C ASN A 152 11.28 -21.15 8.57
N VAL A 153 10.65 -22.31 8.72
CA VAL A 153 11.27 -23.54 9.22
C VAL A 153 11.96 -24.26 8.05
N TRP A 154 11.23 -24.40 6.94
CA TRP A 154 11.74 -24.93 5.69
C TRP A 154 10.88 -24.42 4.52
N GLN A 155 11.48 -24.47 3.33
CA GLN A 155 10.82 -24.18 2.06
C GLN A 155 11.28 -25.20 1.04
N MET A 156 10.33 -25.72 0.26
CA MET A 156 10.58 -26.57 -0.88
C MET A 156 9.85 -26.00 -2.10
N GLU A 157 10.46 -26.16 -3.26
CA GLU A 157 9.87 -25.79 -4.54
C GLU A 157 9.87 -27.01 -5.45
N PHE A 158 8.74 -27.27 -6.08
CA PHE A 158 8.54 -28.43 -6.96
C PHE A 158 8.04 -27.98 -8.33
N ALA A 159 8.09 -28.89 -9.31
CA ALA A 159 7.45 -28.64 -10.59
C ALA A 159 5.92 -28.62 -10.44
N GLY A 160 5.26 -27.90 -11.34
CA GLY A 160 3.79 -27.81 -11.37
C GLY A 160 3.22 -26.80 -10.37
N GLU A 161 1.90 -26.85 -10.23
CA GLU A 161 1.13 -25.98 -9.35
C GLU A 161 0.54 -26.80 -8.20
N VAL A 162 0.67 -26.31 -6.97
CA VAL A 162 0.01 -26.89 -5.80
C VAL A 162 -1.50 -26.78 -5.97
N ARG A 163 -2.20 -27.89 -5.76
CA ARG A 163 -3.66 -27.96 -5.77
C ARG A 163 -4.27 -28.09 -4.38
N ASP A 164 -3.55 -28.70 -3.44
CA ASP A 164 -3.99 -28.79 -2.05
C ASP A 164 -2.88 -29.13 -1.06
N LEU A 165 -3.14 -28.83 0.20
CA LEU A 165 -2.29 -29.17 1.34
C LEU A 165 -3.13 -29.73 2.48
N GLU A 166 -2.69 -30.85 3.04
CA GLU A 166 -3.36 -31.49 4.18
C GLU A 166 -2.34 -32.02 5.20
N ILE A 167 -2.78 -32.18 6.46
CA ILE A 167 -1.93 -32.67 7.55
C ILE A 167 -2.27 -34.13 7.86
N MET A 168 -1.26 -34.99 7.82
CA MET A 168 -1.40 -36.39 8.18
C MET A 168 -0.70 -36.69 9.51
N GLU A 169 -1.36 -37.43 10.40
CA GLU A 169 -0.77 -37.95 11.63
C GLU A 169 -0.47 -39.44 11.49
N LEU A 170 0.76 -39.84 11.84
CA LEU A 170 1.17 -41.23 11.86
C LEU A 170 0.77 -41.91 13.16
N THR A 171 0.14 -43.07 13.05
CA THR A 171 -0.26 -43.90 14.20
C THR A 171 0.92 -44.40 15.02
N GLU A 172 2.05 -44.73 14.38
CA GLU A 172 3.20 -45.35 15.04
C GLU A 172 4.03 -44.36 15.87
N THR A 173 4.19 -43.13 15.39
CA THR A 173 5.13 -42.15 15.97
C THR A 173 4.46 -40.87 16.46
N ALA A 174 3.13 -40.74 16.32
CA ALA A 174 2.35 -39.50 16.56
C ALA A 174 2.92 -38.27 15.82
N ARG A 175 3.72 -38.49 14.77
CA ARG A 175 4.37 -37.43 13.99
C ARG A 175 3.38 -36.89 12.97
N LYS A 176 3.38 -35.57 12.80
CA LYS A 176 2.57 -34.87 11.79
C LYS A 176 3.42 -34.51 10.59
N ASP A 177 2.98 -34.97 9.41
CA ASP A 177 3.62 -34.74 8.12
C ASP A 177 2.67 -33.94 7.20
N VAL A 178 3.24 -33.29 6.19
CA VAL A 178 2.49 -32.49 5.23
C VAL A 178 2.26 -33.31 3.96
N LEU A 179 1.01 -33.41 3.52
CA LEU A 179 0.64 -33.94 2.22
C LEU A 179 0.46 -32.76 1.26
N ALA A 180 1.23 -32.73 0.17
CA ALA A 180 1.16 -31.68 -0.84
C ALA A 180 0.79 -32.29 -2.20
N LEU A 181 -0.35 -31.87 -2.75
CA LEU A 181 -0.88 -32.32 -4.02
C LEU A 181 -0.54 -31.32 -5.12
N PHE A 182 -0.02 -31.80 -6.25
CA PHE A 182 0.42 -31.00 -7.39
C PHE A 182 -0.21 -31.45 -8.70
N ASP A 183 -0.40 -30.49 -9.60
CA ASP A 183 -0.64 -30.69 -11.02
C ASP A 183 0.65 -30.37 -11.81
N GLU A 184 1.33 -31.40 -12.29
CA GLU A 184 2.55 -31.29 -13.10
C GLU A 184 2.25 -31.44 -14.60
N GLY A 185 1.30 -30.64 -15.10
CA GLY A 185 0.94 -30.64 -16.52
C GLY A 185 0.12 -31.86 -16.93
N GLY A 186 -0.90 -32.20 -16.14
CA GLY A 186 -1.74 -33.39 -16.33
C GLY A 186 -1.18 -34.66 -15.70
N VAL A 187 -0.14 -34.53 -14.88
CA VAL A 187 0.34 -35.59 -13.99
C VAL A 187 -0.04 -35.20 -12.56
N THR A 188 -0.84 -36.03 -11.92
CA THR A 188 -1.18 -35.88 -10.51
C THR A 188 -0.01 -36.35 -9.67
N VAL A 189 0.57 -35.47 -8.87
CA VAL A 189 1.69 -35.80 -7.99
C VAL A 189 1.33 -35.49 -6.54
N LEU A 190 1.33 -36.52 -5.69
CA LEU A 190 1.19 -36.35 -4.25
C LEU A 190 2.53 -36.60 -3.58
N ARG A 191 2.97 -35.65 -2.75
CA ARG A 191 4.18 -35.76 -1.95
C ARG A 191 3.83 -35.78 -0.47
N ARG A 192 4.44 -36.71 0.25
CA ARG A 192 4.50 -36.67 1.71
C ARG A 192 5.81 -36.03 2.14
N LEU A 193 5.73 -34.89 2.80
CA LEU A 193 6.86 -34.12 3.31
C LEU A 193 6.96 -34.30 4.82
N HIS A 194 8.19 -34.46 5.31
CA HIS A 194 8.44 -34.53 6.75
C HIS A 194 8.09 -33.19 7.41
N GLY A 195 7.18 -33.17 8.39
CA GLY A 195 6.63 -31.92 8.94
C GLY A 195 7.67 -30.92 9.46
N GLY A 196 8.72 -31.40 10.15
CA GLY A 196 9.79 -30.54 10.68
C GLY A 196 10.98 -30.27 9.75
N LEU A 197 11.13 -31.01 8.63
CA LEU A 197 12.34 -30.95 7.79
C LEU A 197 12.05 -30.57 6.33
N GLY A 198 10.81 -30.73 5.88
CA GLY A 198 10.40 -30.52 4.48
C GLY A 198 10.90 -31.60 3.50
N THR A 199 11.71 -32.55 3.94
CA THR A 199 12.24 -33.61 3.06
C THR A 199 11.13 -34.52 2.56
N VAL A 200 11.18 -34.86 1.27
CA VAL A 200 10.24 -35.81 0.66
C VAL A 200 10.46 -37.20 1.27
N VAL A 201 9.41 -37.76 1.89
CA VAL A 201 9.41 -39.12 2.44
C VAL A 201 9.14 -40.13 1.32
N TRP A 202 8.10 -39.86 0.53
CA TRP A 202 7.78 -40.60 -0.70
C TRP A 202 6.95 -39.71 -1.63
N GLU A 203 6.84 -40.14 -2.88
CA GLU A 203 6.10 -39.47 -3.93
C GLU A 203 5.22 -40.48 -4.69
N PHE A 204 3.95 -40.13 -4.89
CA PHE A 204 3.02 -40.84 -5.74
C PHE A 204 2.81 -40.03 -7.03
N ARG A 205 2.90 -40.70 -8.19
CA ARG A 205 2.68 -40.09 -9.51
C ARG A 205 1.63 -40.88 -10.29
N GLU A 206 0.66 -40.19 -10.85
CA GLU A 206 -0.35 -40.77 -11.74
C GLU A 206 -0.47 -40.01 -13.05
N HIS A 207 -0.28 -40.73 -14.16
CA HIS A 207 -0.33 -40.20 -15.53
C HIS A 207 -1.72 -40.46 -16.13
N SER A 208 -2.74 -39.79 -15.62
CA SER A 208 -4.13 -39.97 -16.07
C SER A 208 -4.70 -38.78 -16.85
N ARG A 209 -4.03 -37.61 -16.84
CA ARG A 209 -4.59 -36.33 -17.30
C ARG A 209 -5.88 -35.93 -16.57
N ASP A 210 -6.12 -36.52 -15.41
CA ASP A 210 -7.18 -36.07 -14.50
C ASP A 210 -6.76 -34.74 -13.87
N VAL A 211 -7.73 -33.91 -13.48
CA VAL A 211 -7.46 -32.65 -12.77
C VAL A 211 -7.42 -32.95 -11.27
N PRO A 212 -6.26 -32.88 -10.59
CA PRO A 212 -6.21 -33.08 -9.15
C PRO A 212 -6.94 -31.94 -8.43
N LEU A 213 -7.79 -32.29 -7.47
CA LEU A 213 -8.58 -31.33 -6.70
C LEU A 213 -8.03 -31.15 -5.30
N GLN A 214 -8.19 -32.17 -4.45
CA GLN A 214 -7.92 -32.08 -3.01
C GLN A 214 -7.44 -33.43 -2.47
N VAL A 215 -6.77 -33.39 -1.32
CA VAL A 215 -6.30 -34.57 -0.61
C VAL A 215 -6.91 -34.62 0.79
N SER A 216 -7.29 -35.82 1.22
CA SER A 216 -7.78 -36.08 2.57
C SER A 216 -7.19 -37.37 3.08
N ASN A 217 -7.27 -37.63 4.38
CA ASN A 217 -6.73 -38.82 4.99
C ASN A 217 -7.57 -39.26 6.19
N ASN A 218 -7.49 -40.55 6.47
CA ASN A 218 -7.90 -41.11 7.76
C ASN A 218 -6.73 -41.86 8.39
N ILE A 219 -7.01 -42.60 9.47
CA ILE A 219 -6.00 -43.38 10.19
C ILE A 219 -5.34 -44.46 9.30
N ALA A 220 -6.05 -44.97 8.29
CA ALA A 220 -5.62 -46.11 7.48
C ALA A 220 -5.07 -45.73 6.10
N ASN A 221 -5.68 -44.77 5.41
CA ASN A 221 -5.41 -44.46 4.01
C ASN A 221 -5.37 -42.94 3.76
N ILE A 222 -4.66 -42.58 2.69
CA ILE A 222 -4.72 -41.26 2.08
C ILE A 222 -5.61 -41.33 0.84
N TYR A 223 -6.47 -40.35 0.65
CA TYR A 223 -7.40 -40.25 -0.47
C TYR A 223 -7.04 -39.05 -1.34
N VAL A 224 -6.65 -39.31 -2.57
CA VAL A 224 -6.46 -38.29 -3.61
C VAL A 224 -7.75 -38.17 -4.40
N VAL A 225 -8.36 -36.99 -4.40
CA VAL A 225 -9.58 -36.69 -5.14
C VAL A 225 -9.23 -35.91 -6.40
N SER A 226 -9.70 -36.40 -7.54
CA SER A 226 -9.43 -35.84 -8.86
C SER A 226 -10.68 -35.85 -9.74
N LEU A 227 -10.77 -34.91 -10.68
CA LEU A 227 -11.81 -34.90 -11.71
C LEU A 227 -11.33 -35.72 -12.90
N HIS A 228 -12.09 -36.77 -13.22
CA HIS A 228 -11.85 -37.60 -14.38
C HIS A 228 -12.90 -37.32 -15.46
N GLY A 229 -12.45 -37.10 -16.69
CA GLY A 229 -13.32 -36.70 -17.81
C GLY A 229 -12.71 -35.61 -18.66
N SER A 230 -13.50 -35.09 -19.60
CA SER A 230 -13.07 -34.04 -20.52
C SER A 230 -14.28 -33.20 -20.94
N GLY A 231 -14.10 -31.88 -21.06
CA GLY A 231 -15.18 -30.93 -21.37
C GLY A 231 -15.90 -30.46 -20.10
N ALA A 232 -17.18 -30.09 -20.21
CA ALA A 232 -18.00 -29.63 -19.07
C ALA A 232 -18.70 -30.79 -18.33
N SER A 233 -18.08 -31.97 -18.25
CA SER A 233 -18.69 -33.15 -17.63
C SER A 233 -17.63 -34.07 -17.04
N TYR A 234 -17.52 -34.05 -15.71
CA TYR A 234 -16.57 -34.84 -14.93
C TYR A 234 -17.27 -35.85 -14.03
N ASN A 235 -16.55 -36.90 -13.65
CA ASN A 235 -16.85 -37.70 -12.47
C ASN A 235 -15.72 -37.54 -11.42
N LEU A 236 -16.03 -37.81 -10.16
CA LEU A 236 -15.03 -37.78 -9.10
C LEU A 236 -14.28 -39.10 -9.07
N LYS A 237 -12.98 -39.08 -9.31
CA LYS A 237 -12.10 -40.21 -9.12
C LYS A 237 -11.41 -40.09 -7.77
N VAL A 238 -11.58 -41.11 -6.93
CA VAL A 238 -10.93 -41.23 -5.62
C VAL A 238 -9.88 -42.33 -5.72
N THR A 239 -8.63 -41.96 -5.45
CA THR A 239 -7.49 -42.89 -5.39
C THR A 239 -7.04 -43.05 -3.94
N SER A 240 -7.10 -44.27 -3.42
CA SER A 240 -6.67 -44.61 -2.06
C SER A 240 -5.22 -45.07 -2.05
N LEU A 241 -4.40 -44.49 -1.18
CA LEU A 241 -2.98 -44.78 -1.03
C LEU A 241 -2.65 -45.22 0.40
N ASP A 242 -1.64 -46.08 0.51
CA ASP A 242 -1.05 -46.50 1.79
C ASP A 242 -0.24 -45.35 2.42
N THR A 243 -0.46 -45.10 3.72
CA THR A 243 0.14 -43.96 4.43
C THR A 243 1.67 -44.06 4.54
N ALA A 244 2.21 -45.27 4.66
CA ALA A 244 3.63 -45.52 4.87
C ALA A 244 4.44 -45.48 3.57
N THR A 245 3.93 -46.11 2.52
CA THR A 245 4.66 -46.35 1.26
C THR A 245 4.22 -45.43 0.11
N GLY A 246 3.03 -44.85 0.19
CA GLY A 246 2.42 -44.12 -0.94
C GLY A 246 1.94 -45.03 -2.06
N ALA A 247 1.97 -46.36 -1.88
CA ALA A 247 1.50 -47.31 -2.88
C ALA A 247 -0.03 -47.25 -3.02
N ARG A 248 -0.52 -47.37 -4.25
CA ARG A 248 -1.96 -47.38 -4.53
C ARG A 248 -2.61 -48.65 -4.01
N VAL A 249 -3.59 -48.48 -3.13
CA VAL A 249 -4.40 -49.56 -2.54
C VAL A 249 -5.61 -49.88 -3.44
N ASP A 250 -6.40 -48.87 -3.78
CA ASP A 250 -7.57 -48.98 -4.68
C ASP A 250 -7.82 -47.64 -5.39
N HIS A 251 -8.66 -47.64 -6.42
CA HIS A 251 -9.24 -46.42 -6.98
C HIS A 251 -10.64 -46.70 -7.52
N TRP A 252 -11.53 -45.71 -7.44
CA TRP A 252 -12.88 -45.82 -7.96
C TRP A 252 -13.42 -44.46 -8.40
N ALA A 253 -14.46 -44.48 -9.22
CA ALA A 253 -15.18 -43.29 -9.61
C ALA A 253 -16.50 -43.20 -8.84
N VAL A 254 -16.87 -41.98 -8.44
CA VAL A 254 -18.09 -41.63 -7.73
C VAL A 254 -18.81 -40.52 -8.50
N GLY A 255 -20.15 -40.58 -8.54
CA GLY A 255 -20.99 -39.61 -9.24
C GLY A 255 -21.35 -40.02 -10.67
N ALA A 256 -22.40 -39.41 -11.19
CA ALA A 256 -22.84 -39.60 -12.58
C ALA A 256 -22.16 -38.57 -13.49
N LYS A 257 -21.90 -38.95 -14.76
CA LYS A 257 -21.39 -38.00 -15.75
C LYS A 257 -22.40 -36.85 -15.94
N GLY A 258 -21.95 -35.62 -15.71
CA GLY A 258 -22.75 -34.40 -15.84
C GLY A 258 -23.26 -33.82 -14.52
N ASP A 259 -22.99 -34.47 -13.37
CA ASP A 259 -23.25 -33.86 -12.06
C ASP A 259 -22.24 -32.73 -11.76
N ILE A 260 -21.01 -32.82 -12.30
CA ILE A 260 -19.88 -31.90 -12.04
C ILE A 260 -19.35 -31.34 -13.36
N HIS A 261 -19.25 -30.03 -13.45
CA HIS A 261 -18.77 -29.28 -14.62
C HIS A 261 -17.37 -28.70 -14.40
N GLY A 262 -16.98 -28.49 -13.14
CA GLY A 262 -15.67 -27.97 -12.76
C GLY A 262 -15.36 -28.14 -11.26
N PRO A 263 -14.16 -27.74 -10.81
CA PRO A 263 -13.75 -27.75 -9.40
C PRO A 263 -14.73 -27.04 -8.45
N GLU A 264 -15.37 -25.97 -8.92
CA GLU A 264 -16.30 -25.13 -8.16
C GLU A 264 -17.58 -25.85 -7.71
N ASP A 265 -17.97 -26.92 -8.41
CA ASP A 265 -19.13 -27.75 -8.05
C ASP A 265 -18.80 -28.66 -6.84
N VAL A 266 -17.51 -28.91 -6.56
CA VAL A 266 -17.03 -29.68 -5.42
C VAL A 266 -16.86 -28.74 -4.23
N MET A 267 -17.84 -28.78 -3.34
CA MET A 267 -17.97 -27.81 -2.25
C MET A 267 -17.04 -28.09 -1.08
N PHE A 268 -16.71 -29.36 -0.86
CA PHE A 268 -15.94 -29.79 0.29
C PHE A 268 -15.29 -31.15 0.06
N VAL A 269 -13.99 -31.23 0.28
CA VAL A 269 -13.29 -32.48 0.60
C VAL A 269 -12.79 -32.35 2.02
N GLY A 270 -13.38 -33.12 2.92
CA GLY A 270 -13.22 -32.92 4.34
C GLY A 270 -11.92 -33.45 4.89
N ALA A 271 -11.26 -32.60 5.67
CA ALA A 271 -10.42 -33.03 6.78
C ALA A 271 -11.36 -33.49 7.91
N ASN A 272 -11.46 -34.79 8.12
CA ASN A 272 -12.07 -35.44 9.28
C ASN A 272 -11.45 -36.84 9.35
N SER A 273 -10.60 -37.12 10.34
CA SER A 273 -9.84 -38.37 10.31
C SER A 273 -10.65 -39.60 10.74
N ALA A 274 -11.88 -39.43 11.26
CA ALA A 274 -12.77 -40.55 11.59
C ALA A 274 -13.58 -41.04 10.37
N ALA A 275 -14.21 -40.13 9.62
CA ALA A 275 -14.94 -40.41 8.37
C ALA A 275 -14.83 -39.22 7.41
N PRO A 276 -13.75 -39.16 6.60
CA PRO A 276 -13.57 -38.08 5.66
C PRO A 276 -14.65 -38.16 4.57
N ILE A 277 -15.16 -37.01 4.12
CA ILE A 277 -16.26 -36.93 3.14
C ILE A 277 -15.85 -36.07 1.95
N VAL A 278 -16.42 -36.36 0.79
CA VAL A 278 -16.45 -35.45 -0.36
C VAL A 278 -17.90 -35.13 -0.69
N ALA A 279 -18.18 -33.86 -0.95
CA ALA A 279 -19.51 -33.40 -1.26
C ALA A 279 -19.49 -32.40 -2.43
N TRP A 280 -20.45 -32.58 -3.33
CA TRP A 280 -20.60 -31.76 -4.53
C TRP A 280 -22.07 -31.52 -4.83
N ALA A 281 -22.38 -30.37 -5.41
CA ALA A 281 -23.72 -30.03 -5.85
C ALA A 281 -23.80 -30.04 -7.39
N ASN A 282 -25.00 -30.21 -7.94
CA ASN A 282 -25.22 -30.02 -9.37
C ASN A 282 -25.29 -28.53 -9.72
N SER A 283 -25.10 -28.18 -11.01
CA SER A 283 -25.01 -26.79 -11.51
C SER A 283 -26.22 -25.87 -11.21
N GLY A 284 -27.35 -26.43 -10.76
CA GLY A 284 -28.53 -25.67 -10.33
C GLY A 284 -28.80 -25.70 -8.82
N LEU A 285 -27.87 -26.21 -8.00
CA LEU A 285 -28.01 -26.37 -6.55
C LEU A 285 -29.32 -27.04 -6.11
N ALA A 286 -29.83 -27.98 -6.91
CA ALA A 286 -31.07 -28.70 -6.60
C ALA A 286 -30.80 -29.97 -5.76
N LYS A 287 -29.59 -30.49 -5.84
CA LYS A 287 -29.19 -31.75 -5.22
C LYS A 287 -27.74 -31.69 -4.73
N LEU A 288 -27.54 -32.01 -3.45
CA LEU A 288 -26.23 -32.20 -2.84
C LEU A 288 -25.92 -33.70 -2.78
N SER A 289 -24.81 -34.11 -3.38
CA SER A 289 -24.32 -35.48 -3.29
C SER A 289 -23.17 -35.55 -2.28
N VAL A 290 -23.19 -36.54 -1.40
CA VAL A 290 -22.15 -36.77 -0.38
C VAL A 290 -21.64 -38.20 -0.51
N ASN A 291 -20.32 -38.37 -0.53
CA ASN A 291 -19.65 -39.65 -0.47
C ASN A 291 -18.67 -39.67 0.71
N ILE A 292 -18.69 -40.76 1.46
CA ILE A 292 -17.70 -41.00 2.51
C ILE A 292 -16.49 -41.63 1.84
N LEU A 293 -15.33 -41.00 2.00
CA LEU A 293 -14.08 -41.45 1.41
C LEU A 293 -13.69 -42.80 2.03
N GLY A 294 -13.50 -43.79 1.14
CA GLY A 294 -13.39 -45.21 1.47
C GLY A 294 -14.61 -46.04 1.07
N SER A 295 -15.75 -45.41 0.78
CA SER A 295 -16.95 -46.06 0.23
C SER A 295 -17.10 -45.81 -1.27
N LYS A 296 -17.65 -46.81 -1.97
CA LYS A 296 -18.04 -46.72 -3.40
C LYS A 296 -19.46 -46.18 -3.59
N SER A 297 -20.24 -46.03 -2.52
CA SER A 297 -21.61 -45.52 -2.56
C SER A 297 -21.68 -44.01 -2.29
N LYS A 298 -22.63 -43.32 -2.92
CA LYS A 298 -22.96 -41.92 -2.63
C LYS A 298 -24.38 -41.80 -2.08
N GLN A 299 -24.64 -40.69 -1.40
CA GLN A 299 -25.96 -40.31 -0.91
C GLN A 299 -26.35 -38.96 -1.50
N ASP A 300 -27.58 -38.86 -1.97
CA ASP A 300 -28.10 -37.65 -2.61
C ASP A 300 -29.15 -37.01 -1.68
N PHE A 301 -29.02 -35.72 -1.41
CA PHE A 301 -29.92 -34.91 -0.60
C PHE A 301 -30.53 -33.79 -1.46
N HIS A 302 -31.84 -33.56 -1.33
CA HIS A 302 -32.50 -32.45 -2.03
C HIS A 302 -32.25 -31.13 -1.32
N LEU A 303 -31.82 -30.14 -2.10
CA LEU A 303 -31.63 -28.78 -1.63
C LEU A 303 -32.92 -27.95 -1.88
N PRO A 304 -33.13 -26.87 -1.13
CA PRO A 304 -34.22 -25.93 -1.38
C PRO A 304 -34.20 -25.41 -2.83
N PRO A 305 -35.35 -25.21 -3.48
CA PRO A 305 -35.43 -24.78 -4.88
C PRO A 305 -34.88 -23.35 -5.11
N ASP A 306 -34.73 -22.56 -4.06
CA ASP A 306 -34.21 -21.19 -4.06
C ASP A 306 -32.78 -21.07 -3.50
N ALA A 307 -32.07 -22.20 -3.35
CA ALA A 307 -30.68 -22.22 -2.89
C ALA A 307 -29.77 -21.41 -3.82
N ALA A 308 -29.03 -20.47 -3.23
CA ALA A 308 -28.04 -19.62 -3.91
C ALA A 308 -26.60 -20.07 -3.63
N SER A 309 -26.33 -20.59 -2.43
CA SER A 309 -25.03 -21.14 -2.06
C SER A 309 -25.18 -22.26 -1.02
N VAL A 310 -24.23 -23.19 -1.02
CA VAL A 310 -24.14 -24.24 -0.02
C VAL A 310 -22.70 -24.32 0.48
N GLN A 311 -22.53 -24.37 1.79
CA GLN A 311 -21.25 -24.52 2.46
C GLN A 311 -21.33 -25.70 3.44
N ILE A 312 -20.21 -26.41 3.59
CA ILE A 312 -20.12 -27.55 4.50
C ILE A 312 -19.07 -27.25 5.55
N HIS A 313 -19.46 -27.43 6.81
CA HIS A 313 -18.59 -27.26 7.96
C HIS A 313 -18.43 -28.60 8.66
N ALA A 314 -17.20 -29.10 8.73
CA ALA A 314 -16.88 -30.37 9.37
C ALA A 314 -15.64 -30.22 10.26
N PRO A 315 -15.50 -31.05 11.31
CA PRO A 315 -14.39 -30.98 12.25
C PRO A 315 -13.11 -31.56 11.67
N HIS A 316 -11.96 -30.95 11.99
CA HIS A 316 -10.67 -31.30 11.41
C HIS A 316 -9.87 -32.35 12.21
N LEU A 317 -10.26 -32.62 13.46
CA LEU A 317 -9.51 -33.50 14.37
C LEU A 317 -9.89 -34.96 14.19
N ALA A 318 -8.92 -35.87 14.35
CA ALA A 318 -9.13 -37.31 14.19
C ALA A 318 -10.11 -37.91 15.20
N GLN A 319 -10.11 -37.36 16.40
CA GLN A 319 -10.90 -37.79 17.55
C GLN A 319 -12.31 -37.20 17.57
N SER A 320 -12.60 -36.22 16.70
CA SER A 320 -13.90 -35.54 16.64
C SER A 320 -15.03 -36.50 16.27
N GLN A 321 -16.21 -36.26 16.83
CA GLN A 321 -17.42 -36.98 16.39
C GLN A 321 -17.66 -36.75 14.88
N PRO A 322 -18.11 -37.77 14.13
CA PRO A 322 -18.28 -37.71 12.68
C PRO A 322 -19.58 -36.98 12.29
N HIS A 323 -19.68 -35.70 12.68
CA HIS A 323 -20.77 -34.82 12.33
C HIS A 323 -20.31 -33.74 11.37
N PHE A 324 -21.18 -33.34 10.44
CA PHE A 324 -20.95 -32.19 9.58
C PHE A 324 -22.24 -31.37 9.44
N LEU A 325 -22.09 -30.08 9.22
CA LEU A 325 -23.18 -29.13 9.02
C LEU A 325 -23.22 -28.70 7.56
N VAL A 326 -24.39 -28.80 6.96
CA VAL A 326 -24.69 -28.24 5.64
C VAL A 326 -25.43 -26.93 5.84
N HIS A 327 -24.78 -25.82 5.50
CA HIS A 327 -25.36 -24.48 5.49
C HIS A 327 -25.81 -24.16 4.07
N THR A 328 -27.09 -23.85 3.90
CA THR A 328 -27.67 -23.39 2.64
C THR A 328 -28.17 -21.97 2.82
N GLN A 329 -27.75 -21.09 1.90
CA GLN A 329 -28.23 -19.72 1.83
C GLN A 329 -29.14 -19.57 0.60
N THR A 330 -30.30 -18.96 0.78
CA THR A 330 -31.25 -18.73 -0.33
C THR A 330 -30.90 -17.47 -1.11
N ASN A 331 -31.46 -17.35 -2.31
CA ASN A 331 -31.49 -16.08 -3.02
C ASN A 331 -32.16 -14.99 -2.17
N PRO A 332 -31.77 -13.71 -2.33
CA PRO A 332 -32.42 -12.60 -1.63
C PRO A 332 -33.92 -12.57 -1.94
N ASP A 333 -34.74 -12.39 -0.91
CA ASP A 333 -36.19 -12.22 -1.05
C ASP A 333 -36.56 -10.84 -1.64
N GLU A 334 -37.86 -10.53 -1.78
CA GLU A 334 -38.33 -9.22 -2.30
C GLU A 334 -37.83 -8.01 -1.47
N ARG A 335 -37.37 -8.24 -0.23
CA ARG A 335 -36.80 -7.22 0.66
C ARG A 335 -35.27 -7.18 0.61
N GLY A 336 -34.65 -8.03 -0.23
CA GLY A 336 -33.21 -8.16 -0.36
C GLY A 336 -32.56 -8.99 0.77
N GLU A 337 -33.34 -9.69 1.59
CA GLU A 337 -32.81 -10.50 2.69
C GLU A 337 -32.62 -11.95 2.26
N LYS A 338 -31.46 -12.52 2.61
CA LYS A 338 -31.18 -13.95 2.40
C LYS A 338 -31.69 -14.77 3.59
N ASN A 339 -32.12 -16.01 3.37
CA ASN A 339 -32.42 -16.94 4.44
C ASN A 339 -31.27 -17.94 4.62
N ASN A 340 -30.94 -18.25 5.86
CA ASN A 340 -29.92 -19.24 6.21
C ASN A 340 -30.60 -20.45 6.83
N LYS A 341 -30.40 -21.62 6.20
CA LYS A 341 -30.81 -22.92 6.71
C LYS A 341 -29.57 -23.75 7.04
N ALA A 342 -29.55 -24.41 8.19
CA ALA A 342 -28.48 -25.32 8.57
C ALA A 342 -29.02 -26.67 9.02
N ILE A 343 -28.46 -27.74 8.47
CA ILE A 343 -28.81 -29.12 8.80
C ILE A 343 -27.54 -29.85 9.24
N VAL A 344 -27.61 -30.53 10.39
CA VAL A 344 -26.49 -31.31 10.92
C VAL A 344 -26.72 -32.78 10.60
N PHE A 345 -25.68 -33.40 10.07
CA PHE A 345 -25.66 -34.81 9.69
C PHE A 345 -24.70 -35.59 10.60
N HIS A 346 -25.06 -36.82 10.92
CA HIS A 346 -24.22 -37.80 11.59
C HIS A 346 -23.82 -38.90 10.60
N THR A 347 -22.53 -39.18 10.50
CA THR A 347 -22.01 -40.30 9.72
C THR A 347 -21.77 -41.52 10.60
N ASP A 348 -22.51 -42.60 10.36
CA ASP A 348 -22.30 -43.87 11.04
C ASP A 348 -21.10 -44.61 10.43
N LEU A 349 -20.04 -44.73 11.22
CA LEU A 349 -18.78 -45.37 10.82
C LEU A 349 -18.92 -46.85 10.45
N LYS A 350 -19.97 -47.54 10.94
CA LYS A 350 -20.18 -48.97 10.66
C LYS A 350 -20.90 -49.20 9.34
N THR A 351 -21.90 -48.39 9.05
CA THR A 351 -22.72 -48.53 7.85
C THR A 351 -22.20 -47.70 6.68
N GLY A 352 -21.36 -46.70 6.96
CA GLY A 352 -20.91 -45.73 5.96
C GLY A 352 -22.08 -44.93 5.39
N GLN A 353 -23.05 -44.57 6.24
CA GLN A 353 -24.21 -43.77 5.87
C GLN A 353 -24.32 -42.49 6.70
N SER A 354 -24.74 -41.39 6.06
CA SER A 354 -24.99 -40.11 6.73
C SER A 354 -26.49 -39.89 6.91
N ASN A 355 -26.91 -39.69 8.16
CA ASN A 355 -28.30 -39.43 8.52
C ASN A 355 -28.44 -38.01 9.10
N ILE A 356 -29.60 -37.39 8.92
CA ILE A 356 -29.89 -36.10 9.57
C ILE A 356 -29.91 -36.32 11.09
N ALA A 357 -29.04 -35.63 11.81
CA ALA A 357 -29.01 -35.62 13.27
C ALA A 357 -30.08 -34.66 13.80
N TYR A 358 -30.08 -33.42 13.33
CA TYR A 358 -31.10 -32.41 13.62
C TYR A 358 -31.03 -31.23 12.63
N GLU A 359 -32.09 -30.42 12.61
CA GLU A 359 -32.14 -29.15 11.86
C GLU A 359 -32.07 -27.96 12.83
N LEU A 360 -31.33 -26.92 12.44
CA LEU A 360 -31.29 -25.67 13.20
C LEU A 360 -32.39 -24.71 12.72
N PRO A 361 -32.88 -23.82 13.60
CA PRO A 361 -33.84 -22.79 13.20
C PRO A 361 -33.28 -21.93 12.07
N TYR A 362 -34.13 -21.62 11.09
CA TYR A 362 -33.75 -20.68 10.04
C TYR A 362 -33.65 -19.27 10.62
N PHE A 363 -32.75 -18.46 10.05
CA PHE A 363 -32.65 -17.04 10.38
C PHE A 363 -32.44 -16.21 9.12
N ARG A 364 -32.86 -14.93 9.19
CA ARG A 364 -32.85 -13.99 8.06
C ARG A 364 -31.62 -13.08 8.09
N GLY A 365 -31.23 -12.60 6.91
CA GLY A 365 -30.14 -11.67 6.70
C GLY A 365 -28.79 -12.34 6.45
N GLU A 366 -27.72 -11.56 6.52
CA GLU A 366 -26.36 -12.08 6.43
C GLU A 366 -25.98 -12.85 7.71
N GLY A 367 -25.28 -13.97 7.54
CA GLY A 367 -24.80 -14.79 8.63
C GLY A 367 -23.98 -15.96 8.15
N ALA A 368 -23.16 -16.48 9.05
CA ALA A 368 -22.23 -17.56 8.76
C ALA A 368 -22.24 -18.61 9.87
N PHE A 369 -21.98 -19.85 9.47
CA PHE A 369 -21.68 -20.94 10.39
C PHE A 369 -20.18 -21.21 10.44
N SER A 370 -19.73 -21.82 11.53
CA SER A 370 -18.35 -22.26 11.70
C SER A 370 -18.29 -23.46 12.64
N THR A 371 -17.24 -24.26 12.51
CA THR A 371 -17.00 -25.44 13.35
C THR A 371 -15.83 -25.17 14.29
N SER A 372 -15.98 -25.57 15.55
CA SER A 372 -14.93 -25.62 16.55
C SER A 372 -14.88 -27.02 17.15
N SER A 373 -13.69 -27.57 17.38
CA SER A 373 -13.53 -28.89 17.99
C SER A 373 -12.61 -28.81 19.21
N ASP A 374 -12.96 -29.56 20.26
CA ASP A 374 -12.12 -29.76 21.44
C ASP A 374 -12.14 -31.25 21.82
N GLY A 375 -11.09 -31.95 21.40
CA GLY A 375 -11.05 -33.40 21.45
C GLY A 375 -12.22 -33.99 20.65
N ALA A 376 -13.00 -34.86 21.28
CA ALA A 376 -14.16 -35.48 20.65
C ALA A 376 -15.37 -34.55 20.48
N ASN A 377 -15.43 -33.44 21.24
CA ASN A 377 -16.58 -32.54 21.21
C ASN A 377 -16.52 -31.65 19.97
N VAL A 378 -17.63 -31.58 19.23
CA VAL A 378 -17.77 -30.72 18.07
C VAL A 378 -18.86 -29.70 18.34
N TYR A 379 -18.55 -28.43 18.10
CA TYR A 379 -19.46 -27.31 18.28
C TYR A 379 -19.68 -26.62 16.94
N PHE A 380 -20.94 -26.32 16.64
CA PHE A 380 -21.29 -25.44 15.53
C PHE A 380 -21.70 -24.08 16.09
N ALA A 381 -21.04 -23.03 15.61
CA ALA A 381 -21.32 -21.66 15.99
C ALA A 381 -22.00 -20.94 14.84
N GLN A 382 -23.15 -20.34 15.12
CA GLN A 382 -23.86 -19.45 14.22
C GLN A 382 -23.54 -18.01 14.61
N THR A 383 -23.16 -17.19 13.64
CA THR A 383 -22.96 -15.75 13.82
C THR A 383 -23.84 -15.01 12.84
N SER A 384 -24.78 -14.20 13.34
CA SER A 384 -25.65 -13.34 12.54
C SER A 384 -25.50 -11.88 12.98
N ARG A 385 -26.23 -10.97 12.32
CA ARG A 385 -26.33 -9.57 12.74
C ARG A 385 -26.98 -9.38 14.11
N GLU A 386 -27.82 -10.31 14.55
CA GLU A 386 -28.62 -10.17 15.77
C GLU A 386 -28.03 -10.92 16.95
N GLU A 387 -27.43 -12.08 16.72
CA GLU A 387 -26.90 -12.92 17.79
C GLU A 387 -25.77 -13.84 17.33
N THR A 388 -24.98 -14.28 18.31
CA THR A 388 -24.06 -15.41 18.20
C THR A 388 -24.60 -16.54 19.08
N LEU A 389 -24.74 -17.74 18.54
CA LEU A 389 -25.15 -18.92 19.30
C LEU A 389 -24.28 -20.13 19.02
N ILE A 390 -24.28 -21.07 19.96
CA ILE A 390 -23.51 -22.31 19.89
C ILE A 390 -24.44 -23.49 20.13
N VAL A 391 -24.26 -24.54 19.34
CA VAL A 391 -24.88 -25.85 19.52
C VAL A 391 -23.81 -26.95 19.57
N SER A 392 -24.12 -28.04 20.27
CA SER A 392 -23.31 -29.27 20.24
C SER A 392 -23.65 -30.07 18.99
N SER A 393 -22.69 -30.76 18.37
CA SER A 393 -22.97 -31.69 17.27
C SER A 393 -23.94 -32.81 17.62
N ASP A 394 -24.08 -33.13 18.90
CA ASP A 394 -24.90 -34.26 19.38
C ASP A 394 -26.33 -33.83 19.76
N SER A 395 -26.62 -32.53 19.77
CA SER A 395 -27.93 -32.02 20.22
C SER A 395 -28.28 -30.67 19.60
N HIS A 396 -29.54 -30.52 19.21
CA HIS A 396 -30.12 -29.25 18.78
C HIS A 396 -30.27 -28.22 19.93
N GLY A 397 -29.93 -28.58 21.18
CA GLY A 397 -30.00 -27.68 22.33
C GLY A 397 -28.99 -26.54 22.21
N ILE A 398 -29.48 -25.30 22.31
CA ILE A 398 -28.61 -24.12 22.34
C ILE A 398 -27.83 -24.12 23.65
N LEU A 399 -26.50 -24.26 23.54
CA LEU A 399 -25.59 -24.29 24.68
C LEU A 399 -25.40 -22.88 25.26
N ALA A 400 -25.29 -21.89 24.39
CA ALA A 400 -25.15 -20.49 24.75
C ALA A 400 -25.61 -19.59 23.60
N ARG A 401 -26.09 -18.39 23.95
CA ARG A 401 -26.57 -17.37 23.04
C ARG A 401 -26.18 -16.00 23.58
N TRP A 402 -25.63 -15.16 22.71
CA TRP A 402 -25.27 -13.79 23.01
C TRP A 402 -25.88 -12.86 21.96
N PRO A 403 -26.71 -11.87 22.35
CA PRO A 403 -27.19 -10.87 21.43
C PRO A 403 -26.05 -9.94 21.01
N ILE A 404 -26.00 -9.58 19.73
CA ILE A 404 -25.10 -8.55 19.22
C ILE A 404 -25.63 -7.18 19.68
N LYS A 405 -24.77 -6.36 20.29
CA LYS A 405 -25.16 -5.03 20.79
C LYS A 405 -25.67 -4.13 19.64
N ARG A 406 -26.75 -3.39 19.88
CA ARG A 406 -27.33 -2.44 18.91
C ARG A 406 -26.28 -1.39 18.53
N GLY A 407 -26.02 -1.25 17.22
CA GLY A 407 -25.05 -0.31 16.66
C GLY A 407 -23.78 -0.97 16.12
N ALA A 408 -23.51 -2.24 16.45
CA ALA A 408 -22.45 -3.01 15.81
C ALA A 408 -22.85 -3.33 14.35
N ASN A 409 -22.08 -2.86 13.38
CA ASN A 409 -22.35 -3.08 11.96
C ASN A 409 -21.76 -4.43 11.49
N VAL A 410 -22.28 -5.52 12.05
CA VAL A 410 -21.81 -6.87 11.76
C VAL A 410 -22.77 -7.52 10.76
N ASN A 411 -22.34 -7.67 9.51
CA ASN A 411 -23.04 -8.42 8.47
C ASN A 411 -22.13 -9.55 7.98
N PRO A 412 -22.11 -10.72 8.65
CA PRO A 412 -21.15 -11.79 8.39
C PRO A 412 -21.33 -12.41 7.00
N THR A 413 -20.25 -12.51 6.23
CA THR A 413 -20.19 -13.35 5.02
C THR A 413 -19.49 -14.68 5.30
N HIS A 414 -18.46 -14.64 6.13
CA HIS A 414 -17.69 -15.81 6.58
C HIS A 414 -17.33 -15.65 8.05
N ALA A 415 -17.24 -16.76 8.78
CA ALA A 415 -16.84 -16.75 10.18
C ALA A 415 -15.96 -17.96 10.50
N VAL A 416 -15.04 -17.77 11.43
CA VAL A 416 -14.29 -18.84 12.08
C VAL A 416 -14.38 -18.62 13.57
N SER A 417 -14.70 -19.67 14.34
CA SER A 417 -14.94 -19.54 15.77
C SER A 417 -14.11 -20.51 16.58
N GLU A 418 -13.67 -20.07 17.76
CA GLU A 418 -13.15 -20.94 18.80
C GLU A 418 -14.10 -20.93 19.99
N VAL A 419 -14.63 -22.11 20.30
CA VAL A 419 -15.51 -22.34 21.44
C VAL A 419 -14.71 -22.95 22.58
N ILE A 420 -14.79 -22.32 23.75
CA ILE A 420 -14.07 -22.74 24.95
C ILE A 420 -15.09 -23.03 26.05
N LYS A 421 -15.06 -24.24 26.60
CA LYS A 421 -15.84 -24.59 27.78
C LYS A 421 -15.10 -24.12 29.05
N LYS A 422 -15.78 -23.38 29.93
CA LYS A 422 -15.14 -22.82 31.13
C LYS A 422 -14.87 -23.92 32.18
N PRO A 423 -13.76 -23.82 32.95
CA PRO A 423 -13.47 -24.76 34.03
C PRO A 423 -14.57 -24.72 35.11
N GLY A 424 -15.14 -25.87 35.46
CA GLY A 424 -16.04 -26.02 36.61
C GLY A 424 -17.54 -25.73 36.39
N GLY A 425 -18.03 -25.63 35.14
CA GLY A 425 -19.46 -25.37 34.89
C GLY A 425 -19.98 -25.81 33.50
N GLN A 426 -21.23 -25.43 33.21
CA GLN A 426 -21.87 -25.55 31.87
C GLN A 426 -21.68 -24.32 30.98
N ASP A 427 -20.91 -23.33 31.45
CA ASP A 427 -20.73 -22.06 30.73
C ASP A 427 -19.72 -22.20 29.59
N PHE A 428 -20.08 -21.60 28.45
CA PHE A 428 -19.24 -21.50 27.28
C PHE A 428 -18.72 -20.06 27.09
N ALA A 429 -17.62 -19.94 26.36
CA ALA A 429 -17.12 -18.69 25.81
C ALA A 429 -16.84 -18.89 24.33
N ILE A 430 -17.05 -17.86 23.53
CA ILE A 430 -16.79 -17.88 22.09
C ILE A 430 -16.04 -16.64 21.64
N ARG A 431 -15.10 -16.87 20.73
CA ARG A 431 -14.48 -15.85 19.91
C ARG A 431 -14.75 -16.20 18.45
N SER A 432 -15.39 -15.29 17.72
CA SER A 432 -15.71 -15.46 16.31
C SER A 432 -15.03 -14.37 15.51
N ALA A 433 -14.10 -14.76 14.65
CA ALA A 433 -13.48 -13.88 13.67
C ALA A 433 -14.35 -13.88 12.41
N VAL A 434 -14.88 -12.71 12.06
CA VAL A 434 -15.91 -12.54 11.04
C VAL A 434 -15.42 -11.62 9.94
N VAL A 435 -15.53 -12.07 8.69
CA VAL A 435 -15.43 -11.21 7.52
C VAL A 435 -16.82 -10.66 7.23
N THR A 436 -16.93 -9.34 7.11
CA THR A 436 -18.20 -8.66 6.87
C THR A 436 -18.42 -8.39 5.39
N ASN A 437 -19.64 -8.05 4.99
CA ASN A 437 -19.96 -7.58 3.64
C ASN A 437 -19.31 -6.23 3.28
N SER A 438 -18.75 -5.52 4.27
CA SER A 438 -17.97 -4.29 4.10
C SER A 438 -16.48 -4.58 3.86
N ASP A 439 -16.10 -5.85 3.75
CA ASP A 439 -14.71 -6.30 3.63
C ASP A 439 -13.88 -5.99 4.88
N ASP A 440 -14.54 -5.80 6.03
CA ASP A 440 -13.87 -5.64 7.31
C ASP A 440 -13.72 -6.99 8.02
N TRP A 441 -12.58 -7.20 8.69
CA TRP A 441 -12.33 -8.35 9.55
C TRP A 441 -12.54 -7.96 11.01
N THR A 442 -13.59 -8.50 11.62
CA THR A 442 -14.05 -8.12 12.96
C THR A 442 -14.04 -9.32 13.89
N LEU A 443 -13.51 -9.14 15.10
CA LEU A 443 -13.63 -10.15 16.15
C LEU A 443 -14.80 -9.84 17.07
N ILE A 444 -15.63 -10.86 17.27
CA ILE A 444 -16.76 -10.84 18.19
C ILE A 444 -16.45 -11.79 19.34
N ARG A 445 -16.50 -11.28 20.56
CA ARG A 445 -16.28 -12.05 21.79
C ARG A 445 -17.55 -12.05 22.61
N ASN A 446 -18.19 -13.21 22.77
CA ASN A 446 -19.44 -13.35 23.52
C ASN A 446 -20.52 -12.31 23.12
N GLY A 447 -20.67 -12.06 21.82
CA GLY A 447 -21.62 -11.08 21.26
C GLY A 447 -21.17 -9.60 21.26
N GLU A 448 -19.99 -9.30 21.81
CA GLU A 448 -19.42 -7.95 21.79
C GLU A 448 -18.36 -7.82 20.68
N GLN A 449 -18.49 -6.78 19.85
CA GLN A 449 -17.48 -6.40 18.87
C GLN A 449 -16.25 -5.86 19.62
N ASP A 450 -15.14 -6.57 19.53
CA ASP A 450 -13.91 -6.31 20.28
C ASP A 450 -12.99 -5.38 19.49
N TRP A 451 -12.67 -5.77 18.25
CA TRP A 451 -11.87 -4.97 17.31
C TRP A 451 -12.31 -5.21 15.88
N THR A 452 -11.99 -4.24 15.01
CA THR A 452 -12.22 -4.31 13.56
C THR A 452 -10.96 -3.88 12.83
N ARG A 453 -10.53 -4.69 11.87
CA ARG A 453 -9.45 -4.41 10.93
C ARG A 453 -10.06 -4.18 9.55
N HIS A 454 -9.71 -3.06 8.92
CA HIS A 454 -10.23 -2.68 7.60
C HIS A 454 -9.46 -3.36 6.47
N GLU A 455 -9.46 -4.69 6.46
CA GLU A 455 -8.69 -5.51 5.50
C GLU A 455 -9.12 -5.31 4.05
N GLY A 456 -10.33 -4.78 3.81
CA GLY A 456 -10.81 -4.39 2.49
C GLY A 456 -9.99 -3.29 1.81
N LEU A 457 -9.23 -2.49 2.57
CA LEU A 457 -8.28 -1.50 2.03
C LEU A 457 -7.10 -2.15 1.28
N SER A 458 -6.84 -3.43 1.52
CA SER A 458 -5.74 -4.16 0.87
C SER A 458 -5.95 -4.28 -0.63
N GLY A 459 -4.88 -4.48 -1.39
CA GLY A 459 -4.97 -4.59 -2.85
C GLY A 459 -5.47 -3.29 -3.48
N ALA A 460 -5.07 -2.16 -2.93
CA ALA A 460 -5.26 -0.84 -3.51
C ALA A 460 -4.56 -0.77 -4.87
N VAL A 461 -5.28 -0.29 -5.88
CA VAL A 461 -4.80 -0.21 -7.28
C VAL A 461 -4.70 1.24 -7.77
N ALA A 462 -5.30 2.19 -7.05
CA ALA A 462 -5.16 3.62 -7.34
C ALA A 462 -5.40 4.45 -6.09
N ALA A 463 -4.75 5.62 -6.02
CA ALA A 463 -4.98 6.61 -4.99
C ALA A 463 -4.86 8.04 -5.53
N ALA A 464 -5.58 8.98 -4.92
CA ALA A 464 -5.28 10.42 -5.07
C ALA A 464 -5.60 11.21 -3.82
N TRP A 465 -4.90 12.35 -3.73
CA TRP A 465 -5.18 13.40 -2.77
C TRP A 465 -6.27 14.33 -3.31
N ALA A 466 -7.28 14.60 -2.48
CA ALA A 466 -8.32 15.57 -2.73
C ALA A 466 -8.30 16.66 -1.64
N GLU A 467 -8.55 17.90 -2.06
CA GLU A 467 -8.70 19.02 -1.12
C GLU A 467 -10.03 18.90 -0.36
N ILE A 468 -10.04 19.39 0.89
CA ILE A 468 -11.26 19.53 1.67
C ILE A 468 -11.97 20.80 1.16
N PRO A 469 -13.20 20.72 0.62
CA PRO A 469 -13.90 21.89 0.08
C PRO A 469 -14.06 22.97 1.15
N GLU A 470 -13.80 24.23 0.79
CA GLU A 470 -14.14 25.37 1.64
C GLU A 470 -15.66 25.61 1.60
N GLY A 471 -16.23 26.09 2.70
CA GLY A 471 -17.51 26.77 2.62
C GLY A 471 -17.33 27.97 1.70
N GLU A 472 -17.96 27.94 0.53
CA GLU A 472 -17.74 28.82 -0.62
C GLU A 472 -17.92 30.34 -0.34
N ASP A 473 -18.27 30.75 0.88
CA ASP A 473 -18.66 32.11 1.22
C ASP A 473 -17.55 33.13 0.99
N LEU A 474 -16.33 32.92 1.49
CA LEU A 474 -15.32 33.99 1.46
C LEU A 474 -14.71 34.19 0.06
N ALA A 475 -14.44 33.11 -0.67
CA ALA A 475 -13.85 33.19 -2.00
C ALA A 475 -14.84 33.74 -3.05
N LYS A 476 -16.13 33.35 -2.97
CA LYS A 476 -17.17 33.90 -3.85
C LYS A 476 -17.42 35.38 -3.55
N VAL A 477 -17.47 35.75 -2.27
CA VAL A 477 -17.59 37.16 -1.85
C VAL A 477 -16.40 37.99 -2.34
N LEU A 478 -15.16 37.48 -2.24
CA LEU A 478 -13.98 38.18 -2.74
C LEU A 478 -13.97 38.30 -4.29
N ALA A 479 -14.48 37.31 -5.00
CA ALA A 479 -14.66 37.38 -6.46
C ALA A 479 -15.73 38.40 -6.85
N GLU A 480 -16.82 38.49 -6.09
CA GLU A 480 -17.88 39.49 -6.27
C GLU A 480 -17.37 40.92 -5.95
N GLU A 481 -16.52 41.08 -4.93
CA GLU A 481 -15.83 42.35 -4.63
C GLU A 481 -14.88 42.80 -5.76
N ALA A 482 -14.24 41.86 -6.46
CA ALA A 482 -13.31 42.17 -7.55
C ALA A 482 -14.00 42.66 -8.85
N HIS A 483 -15.28 42.30 -9.04
CA HIS A 483 -16.06 42.65 -10.22
C HIS A 483 -17.05 43.82 -9.99
N THR A 484 -17.07 44.41 -8.79
CA THR A 484 -17.93 45.55 -8.44
C THR A 484 -17.18 46.89 -8.41
N ASN A 485 -17.93 48.00 -8.36
CA ASN A 485 -17.38 49.36 -8.28
C ASN A 485 -16.51 49.51 -6.99
N PRO A 486 -15.34 50.16 -7.03
CA PRO A 486 -14.48 50.37 -5.85
C PRO A 486 -15.20 50.85 -4.57
N LEU A 487 -16.23 51.70 -4.70
CA LEU A 487 -17.00 52.19 -3.55
C LEU A 487 -17.89 51.11 -2.94
N SER A 488 -18.56 50.29 -3.76
CA SER A 488 -19.39 49.19 -3.27
C SER A 488 -18.54 48.09 -2.63
N ALA A 489 -17.38 47.77 -3.22
CA ALA A 489 -16.43 46.82 -2.64
C ALA A 489 -15.89 47.31 -1.28
N TYR A 490 -15.64 48.61 -1.13
CA TYR A 490 -15.23 49.20 0.15
C TYR A 490 -16.33 49.12 1.22
N ILE A 491 -17.57 49.50 0.88
CA ILE A 491 -18.72 49.40 1.79
C ILE A 491 -18.94 47.95 2.20
N HIS A 492 -18.91 47.02 1.24
CA HIS A 492 -19.04 45.58 1.48
C HIS A 492 -17.97 45.07 2.46
N ARG A 493 -16.70 45.44 2.26
CA ARG A 493 -15.59 45.09 3.15
C ARG A 493 -15.77 45.61 4.57
N VAL A 494 -16.20 46.87 4.73
CA VAL A 494 -16.40 47.46 6.06
C VAL A 494 -17.56 46.78 6.78
N THR A 495 -18.68 46.53 6.10
CA THR A 495 -19.82 45.79 6.66
C THR A 495 -19.39 44.40 7.11
N ARG A 496 -18.65 43.66 6.28
CA ARG A 496 -18.08 42.35 6.63
C ARG A 496 -17.17 42.42 7.86
N HIS A 497 -16.28 43.41 7.95
CA HIS A 497 -15.44 43.57 9.13
C HIS A 497 -16.24 43.88 10.41
N ILE A 498 -17.34 44.61 10.29
CA ILE A 498 -18.29 44.87 11.40
C ILE A 498 -19.04 43.59 11.78
N GLU A 499 -19.42 42.77 10.81
CA GLU A 499 -20.03 41.46 11.07
C GLU A 499 -19.03 40.50 11.72
N ASP A 500 -17.78 40.45 11.24
CA ASP A 500 -16.69 39.64 11.80
C ASP A 500 -16.38 40.03 13.26
N LEU A 501 -16.58 41.31 13.64
CA LEU A 501 -16.40 41.79 15.01
C LEU A 501 -17.31 41.08 16.03
N GLN A 502 -18.42 40.46 15.61
CA GLN A 502 -19.27 39.66 16.50
C GLN A 502 -18.54 38.44 17.09
N TYR A 503 -17.50 37.95 16.40
CA TYR A 503 -16.68 36.81 16.85
C TYR A 503 -15.48 37.25 17.72
N LEU A 504 -15.19 38.56 17.80
CA LEU A 504 -14.05 39.10 18.55
C LEU A 504 -14.09 38.76 20.05
N PRO A 505 -15.23 38.83 20.78
CA PRO A 505 -15.26 38.47 22.19
C PRO A 505 -14.84 37.01 22.44
N GLY A 506 -15.29 36.08 21.59
CA GLY A 506 -14.90 34.67 21.65
C GLY A 506 -13.41 34.46 21.34
N TYR A 507 -12.88 35.20 20.36
CA TYR A 507 -11.45 35.18 20.03
C TYR A 507 -10.60 35.69 21.21
N LEU A 508 -10.93 36.84 21.79
CA LEU A 508 -10.19 37.41 22.94
C LEU A 508 -10.21 36.47 24.16
N ALA A 509 -11.34 35.81 24.42
CA ALA A 509 -11.45 34.83 25.49
C ALA A 509 -10.56 33.58 25.26
N SER A 510 -10.24 33.26 24.01
CA SER A 510 -9.36 32.12 23.66
C SER A 510 -7.85 32.43 23.81
N ILE A 511 -7.45 33.70 23.81
CA ILE A 511 -6.03 34.11 23.81
C ILE A 511 -5.25 33.56 25.02
N PRO A 512 -5.72 33.65 26.28
CA PRO A 512 -4.98 33.12 27.41
C PRO A 512 -4.72 31.61 27.30
N GLY A 513 -5.71 30.83 26.87
CA GLY A 513 -5.59 29.39 26.65
C GLY A 513 -4.60 29.05 25.53
N ASN A 514 -4.69 29.76 24.40
CA ASN A 514 -3.79 29.56 23.25
C ASN A 514 -2.33 29.88 23.59
N VAL A 515 -2.09 30.93 24.39
CA VAL A 515 -0.74 31.31 24.83
C VAL A 515 -0.16 30.27 25.80
N VAL A 516 -0.94 29.83 26.79
CA VAL A 516 -0.49 28.80 27.74
C VAL A 516 -0.20 27.48 27.03
N ASN A 517 -1.09 27.01 26.16
CA ASN A 517 -0.90 25.76 25.40
C ASN A 517 0.30 25.85 24.45
N SER A 518 0.47 26.98 23.77
CA SER A 518 1.61 27.23 22.87
C SER A 518 2.96 27.22 23.61
N ILE A 519 3.02 27.68 24.87
CA ILE A 519 4.24 27.76 25.68
C ILE A 519 4.52 26.44 26.43
N ALA A 520 3.49 25.78 26.96
CA ALA A 520 3.61 24.56 27.77
C ALA A 520 3.73 23.28 26.92
N GLY A 521 3.66 23.38 25.59
CA GLY A 521 3.71 22.22 24.69
C GLY A 521 2.46 21.34 24.77
N GLY A 522 1.34 21.86 25.29
CA GLY A 522 0.07 21.15 25.30
C GLY A 522 -0.57 21.15 23.92
N GLU A 523 -1.30 20.07 23.59
CA GLU A 523 -2.18 20.06 22.41
C GLU A 523 -3.08 21.31 22.44
N VAL A 524 -3.21 21.99 21.30
CA VAL A 524 -4.14 23.12 21.18
C VAL A 524 -5.54 22.58 21.46
N VAL A 525 -6.12 22.98 22.60
CA VAL A 525 -7.51 22.70 22.95
C VAL A 525 -8.40 23.26 21.85
N GLY A 526 -8.95 22.37 21.03
CA GLY A 526 -9.75 22.72 19.86
C GLY A 526 -9.52 21.87 18.61
N LYS A 527 -9.19 20.57 18.72
CA LYS A 527 -9.44 19.62 17.61
C LYS A 527 -10.93 19.70 17.30
N LYS A 528 -11.31 20.49 16.29
CA LYS A 528 -12.70 20.54 15.80
C LYS A 528 -13.03 19.12 15.34
N GLU A 529 -14.04 18.52 15.96
CA GLU A 529 -14.52 17.21 15.50
C GLU A 529 -15.02 17.34 14.06
N GLY A 530 -14.59 16.42 13.20
CA GLY A 530 -14.97 16.38 11.79
C GLY A 530 -13.88 16.86 10.82
N LEU A 531 -14.20 16.73 9.53
CA LEU A 531 -13.28 17.03 8.44
C LEU A 531 -13.10 18.55 8.31
N HIS A 532 -11.87 19.03 8.48
CA HIS A 532 -11.55 20.45 8.38
C HIS A 532 -10.16 20.66 7.78
N ARG A 533 -10.05 21.70 6.96
CA ARG A 533 -8.78 22.14 6.40
C ARG A 533 -7.95 22.82 7.48
N ASP A 534 -6.67 22.53 7.53
CA ASP A 534 -5.70 23.24 8.34
C ASP A 534 -5.06 24.39 7.54
N THR A 535 -4.44 25.34 8.24
CA THR A 535 -3.79 26.50 7.60
C THR A 535 -2.59 26.12 6.73
N PHE A 536 -1.92 24.99 7.03
CA PHE A 536 -0.73 24.55 6.31
C PHE A 536 -1.04 23.58 5.15
N GLY A 537 -2.30 23.14 5.01
CA GLY A 537 -2.75 22.24 3.96
C GLY A 537 -2.25 20.81 4.12
N PHE A 538 -2.00 20.38 5.35
CA PHE A 538 -1.67 19.00 5.71
C PHE A 538 -2.90 18.09 5.74
N ASN A 539 -4.05 18.64 6.09
CA ASN A 539 -5.30 17.91 6.18
C ASN A 539 -5.94 17.87 4.79
N LYS A 540 -5.85 16.71 4.18
CA LYS A 540 -6.48 16.37 2.90
C LYS A 540 -7.26 15.06 3.00
N ILE A 541 -8.12 14.83 2.03
CA ILE A 541 -8.77 13.53 1.88
C ILE A 541 -7.90 12.67 0.97
N LEU A 542 -7.56 11.48 1.44
CA LEU A 542 -6.94 10.46 0.62
C LEU A 542 -8.01 9.51 0.11
N VAL A 543 -8.20 9.48 -1.21
CA VAL A 543 -9.13 8.56 -1.87
C VAL A 543 -8.37 7.34 -2.34
N ILE A 544 -8.82 6.16 -1.96
CA ILE A 544 -8.21 4.86 -2.31
C ILE A 544 -9.23 3.99 -3.03
N VAL A 545 -8.79 3.34 -4.10
CA VAL A 545 -9.57 2.40 -4.88
C VAL A 545 -8.90 1.03 -4.85
N THR A 546 -9.67 0.00 -4.57
CA THR A 546 -9.18 -1.38 -4.41
C THR A 546 -9.55 -2.24 -5.59
N ARG A 547 -8.79 -3.32 -5.83
CA ARG A 547 -9.06 -4.31 -6.89
C ARG A 547 -10.44 -4.98 -6.76
N ARG A 548 -11.03 -4.97 -5.56
CA ARG A 548 -12.38 -5.48 -5.27
C ARG A 548 -13.48 -4.50 -5.67
N GLY A 549 -13.09 -3.32 -6.18
CA GLY A 549 -13.98 -2.26 -6.63
C GLY A 549 -14.70 -1.50 -5.53
N ARG A 550 -14.08 -1.49 -4.35
CA ARG A 550 -14.44 -0.66 -3.21
C ARG A 550 -13.54 0.58 -3.14
N PHE A 551 -14.16 1.67 -2.73
CA PHE A 551 -13.61 3.00 -2.62
C PHE A 551 -13.64 3.45 -1.17
N TYR A 552 -12.60 4.16 -0.75
CA TYR A 552 -12.44 4.67 0.59
C TYR A 552 -12.03 6.13 0.55
N GLY A 553 -12.60 6.93 1.46
CA GLY A 553 -12.08 8.25 1.82
C GLY A 553 -11.41 8.16 3.19
N LEU A 554 -10.15 8.58 3.28
CA LEU A 554 -9.38 8.65 4.52
C LEU A 554 -9.06 10.11 4.87
N ASP A 555 -9.24 10.48 6.14
CA ASP A 555 -8.84 11.78 6.65
C ASP A 555 -7.38 11.75 7.11
N SER A 556 -6.49 12.39 6.35
CA SER A 556 -5.07 12.48 6.70
C SER A 556 -4.77 13.38 7.90
N GLY A 557 -5.69 14.27 8.29
CA GLY A 557 -5.57 15.08 9.49
C GLY A 557 -5.86 14.31 10.78
N ASN A 558 -6.56 13.18 10.67
CA ASN A 558 -6.94 12.32 11.78
C ASN A 558 -6.38 10.90 11.61
N HIS A 559 -5.06 10.82 11.38
CA HIS A 559 -4.30 9.57 11.29
C HIS A 559 -4.86 8.55 10.28
N GLY A 560 -5.44 9.03 9.18
CA GLY A 560 -5.99 8.17 8.14
C GLY A 560 -7.34 7.55 8.48
N LYS A 561 -8.10 8.08 9.44
CA LYS A 561 -9.43 7.58 9.80
C LYS A 561 -10.34 7.49 8.56
N ILE A 562 -10.99 6.34 8.37
CA ILE A 562 -11.98 6.15 7.30
C ILE A 562 -13.20 7.04 7.57
N ILE A 563 -13.50 7.96 6.64
CA ILE A 563 -14.66 8.85 6.70
C ILE A 563 -15.88 8.26 5.98
N TRP A 564 -15.66 7.50 4.91
CA TRP A 564 -16.70 6.78 4.17
C TRP A 564 -16.11 5.61 3.38
N THR A 565 -16.96 4.65 3.05
CA THR A 565 -16.66 3.53 2.14
C THR A 565 -17.82 3.34 1.16
N GLN A 566 -17.51 3.04 -0.10
CA GLN A 566 -18.51 2.78 -1.14
C GLN A 566 -18.07 1.63 -2.05
N SER A 567 -18.98 0.72 -2.38
CA SER A 567 -18.72 -0.40 -3.28
C SER A 567 -19.46 -0.20 -4.61
N TRP A 568 -18.87 0.58 -5.52
CA TRP A 568 -19.50 0.89 -6.81
C TRP A 568 -19.30 -0.19 -7.87
N PHE A 569 -18.17 -0.91 -7.84
CA PHE A 569 -17.80 -1.89 -8.87
C PHE A 569 -17.40 -3.23 -8.25
N PRO A 570 -18.23 -3.86 -7.41
CA PRO A 570 -17.84 -5.07 -6.68
C PRO A 570 -17.25 -6.12 -7.63
N ARG A 571 -16.03 -6.58 -7.32
CA ARG A 571 -15.27 -7.57 -8.07
C ARG A 571 -14.87 -8.74 -7.18
N ASP A 572 -14.78 -9.90 -7.79
CA ASP A 572 -14.15 -11.08 -7.19
C ASP A 572 -12.65 -11.14 -7.56
N ALA A 573 -11.94 -12.12 -7.00
CA ALA A 573 -10.52 -12.32 -7.28
C ALA A 573 -10.25 -12.74 -8.73
N SER A 574 -11.24 -13.32 -9.43
CA SER A 574 -11.10 -13.78 -10.82
C SER A 574 -11.15 -12.64 -11.84
N ASN A 575 -11.83 -11.54 -11.49
CA ASN A 575 -12.02 -10.39 -12.36
C ASN A 575 -11.69 -9.08 -11.61
N PRO A 576 -10.42 -8.85 -11.24
CA PRO A 576 -10.02 -7.68 -10.46
C PRO A 576 -10.26 -6.37 -11.24
N LEU A 577 -10.62 -5.31 -10.52
CA LEU A 577 -10.80 -3.98 -11.07
C LEU A 577 -9.45 -3.39 -11.47
N VAL A 578 -9.30 -3.09 -12.76
CA VAL A 578 -8.14 -2.38 -13.30
C VAL A 578 -8.50 -0.93 -13.54
N ILE A 579 -7.89 -0.02 -12.79
CA ILE A 579 -8.06 1.43 -12.97
C ILE A 579 -7.13 1.92 -14.08
N LYS A 580 -7.67 2.72 -15.00
CA LYS A 580 -6.91 3.34 -16.10
C LYS A 580 -6.63 4.81 -15.88
N GLY A 581 -7.47 5.49 -15.10
CA GLY A 581 -7.27 6.89 -14.74
C GLY A 581 -8.04 7.28 -13.50
N LEU A 582 -7.43 8.12 -12.68
CA LEU A 582 -8.01 8.69 -11.47
C LEU A 582 -7.48 10.12 -11.30
N VAL A 583 -8.37 11.10 -11.16
CA VAL A 583 -8.01 12.51 -10.95
C VAL A 583 -8.93 13.13 -9.91
N SER A 584 -8.37 13.99 -9.08
CA SER A 584 -9.14 14.88 -8.22
C SER A 584 -9.17 16.28 -8.84
N ASP A 585 -10.36 16.87 -8.91
CA ASP A 585 -10.51 18.28 -9.18
C ASP A 585 -10.28 19.06 -7.86
N GLY A 586 -9.34 20.01 -7.88
CA GLY A 586 -8.85 20.69 -6.69
C GLY A 586 -9.82 21.74 -6.13
N GLY A 587 -10.76 22.24 -6.94
CA GLY A 587 -11.73 23.26 -6.53
C GLY A 587 -13.00 22.69 -5.89
N ASP A 588 -13.60 21.67 -6.54
CA ASP A 588 -14.91 21.15 -6.14
C ASP A 588 -14.87 19.92 -5.23
N GLY A 589 -13.66 19.40 -4.96
CA GLY A 589 -13.46 18.15 -4.20
C GLY A 589 -14.09 16.94 -4.89
N ILE A 590 -14.21 16.96 -6.23
CA ILE A 590 -14.76 15.85 -7.02
C ILE A 590 -13.62 14.97 -7.48
N VAL A 591 -13.80 13.65 -7.34
CA VAL A 591 -12.88 12.66 -7.88
C VAL A 591 -13.57 11.92 -9.02
N VAL A 592 -12.84 11.75 -10.12
CA VAL A 592 -13.29 11.03 -11.32
C VAL A 592 -12.38 9.83 -11.55
N VAL A 593 -12.99 8.68 -11.80
CA VAL A 593 -12.30 7.39 -11.97
C VAL A 593 -12.84 6.66 -13.20
N TYR A 594 -11.92 6.08 -13.97
CA TYR A 594 -12.21 5.19 -15.10
C TYR A 594 -11.56 3.82 -14.92
N GLY A 595 -12.36 2.77 -15.08
CA GLY A 595 -11.91 1.38 -15.13
C GLY A 595 -11.71 0.87 -16.57
N ALA A 596 -10.94 -0.21 -16.72
CA ALA A 596 -10.60 -0.80 -18.02
C ALA A 596 -11.81 -1.37 -18.78
N GLY A 597 -12.87 -1.78 -18.07
CA GLY A 597 -14.12 -2.28 -18.64
C GLY A 597 -15.10 -1.19 -19.09
N GLY A 598 -14.71 0.09 -19.02
CA GLY A 598 -15.62 1.22 -19.28
C GLY A 598 -16.44 1.64 -18.06
N GLU A 599 -16.01 1.23 -16.86
CA GLU A 599 -16.54 1.72 -15.59
C GLU A 599 -16.20 3.19 -15.42
N TYR A 600 -17.13 3.93 -14.82
CA TYR A 600 -16.96 5.35 -14.54
C TYR A 600 -17.62 5.71 -13.20
N ALA A 601 -16.88 6.40 -12.35
CA ALA A 601 -17.42 7.01 -11.14
C ALA A 601 -16.95 8.46 -11.02
N ALA A 602 -17.87 9.36 -10.74
CA ALA A 602 -17.62 10.73 -10.30
C ALA A 602 -18.37 10.98 -8.99
N PHE A 603 -17.65 11.42 -7.97
CA PHE A 603 -18.16 11.52 -6.61
C PHE A 603 -17.46 12.62 -5.81
N ASN A 604 -18.12 13.07 -4.74
CA ASN A 604 -17.52 14.02 -3.80
C ASN A 604 -16.55 13.28 -2.86
N ALA A 605 -15.30 13.72 -2.77
CA ALA A 605 -14.27 13.12 -1.94
C ALA A 605 -14.57 13.21 -0.45
N SER A 606 -15.27 14.24 0.05
CA SER A 606 -15.52 14.42 1.49
C SER A 606 -16.66 13.56 2.01
N THR A 607 -17.67 13.31 1.18
CA THR A 607 -18.89 12.58 1.59
C THR A 607 -19.01 11.19 0.98
N GLY A 608 -18.26 10.89 -0.11
CA GLY A 608 -18.45 9.70 -0.91
C GLY A 608 -19.75 9.71 -1.71
N ALA A 609 -20.47 10.84 -1.76
CA ALA A 609 -21.72 10.94 -2.50
C ALA A 609 -21.46 10.92 -4.02
N ALA A 610 -22.05 9.94 -4.70
CA ALA A 610 -21.96 9.80 -6.15
C ALA A 610 -22.68 10.95 -6.87
N ARG A 611 -22.00 11.60 -7.83
CA ARG A 611 -22.61 12.48 -8.83
C ARG A 611 -22.99 11.72 -10.10
N GLY A 612 -22.21 10.70 -10.44
CA GLY A 612 -22.52 9.80 -11.55
C GLY A 612 -21.69 8.54 -11.45
N VAL A 613 -22.37 7.39 -11.38
CA VAL A 613 -21.74 6.07 -11.33
C VAL A 613 -22.34 5.22 -12.44
N LEU A 614 -21.46 4.57 -13.18
CA LEU A 614 -21.80 3.83 -14.37
C LEU A 614 -20.94 2.55 -14.34
N GLY A 615 -21.53 1.41 -13.95
CA GLY A 615 -20.84 0.10 -13.86
C GLY A 615 -20.57 -0.60 -15.20
N ALA A 616 -19.95 -1.79 -15.17
CA ALA A 616 -19.38 -2.47 -16.33
C ALA A 616 -20.36 -3.19 -17.30
N ASN A 617 -21.68 -2.92 -17.26
CA ASN A 617 -22.66 -3.71 -18.03
C ASN A 617 -22.34 -3.73 -19.54
N GLY A 618 -22.41 -4.94 -20.12
CA GLY A 618 -21.66 -5.45 -21.28
C GLY A 618 -21.88 -4.84 -22.67
N ASP A 619 -22.20 -3.55 -22.77
CA ASP A 619 -22.33 -2.84 -24.05
C ASP A 619 -21.47 -1.56 -24.10
N ARG A 620 -20.42 -1.51 -23.27
CA ARG A 620 -19.56 -0.33 -23.15
C ARG A 620 -18.22 -0.52 -23.82
N PRO A 621 -17.71 0.53 -24.49
CA PRO A 621 -16.36 0.52 -25.02
C PRO A 621 -15.36 0.38 -23.87
N ARG A 622 -14.47 -0.62 -24.01
CA ARG A 622 -13.33 -0.80 -23.11
C ARG A 622 -12.46 0.45 -23.10
N VAL A 623 -11.78 0.70 -21.99
CA VAL A 623 -10.83 1.81 -21.86
C VAL A 623 -9.43 1.21 -21.75
N THR A 624 -8.55 1.59 -22.67
CA THR A 624 -7.15 1.14 -22.68
C THR A 624 -6.25 2.10 -21.91
N SER A 625 -6.51 3.39 -22.02
CA SER A 625 -5.76 4.48 -21.37
C SER A 625 -6.64 5.69 -21.09
N THR A 626 -6.16 6.60 -20.25
CA THR A 626 -6.78 7.91 -20.05
C THR A 626 -5.77 9.04 -20.22
N ALA A 627 -6.21 10.17 -20.74
CA ALA A 627 -5.44 11.41 -20.75
C ALA A 627 -6.04 12.42 -19.78
N VAL A 628 -5.21 13.09 -18.99
CA VAL A 628 -5.63 14.24 -18.17
C VAL A 628 -5.57 15.49 -19.04
N ILE A 629 -6.65 16.25 -19.06
CA ILE A 629 -6.78 17.50 -19.79
C ILE A 629 -7.12 18.60 -18.80
N ASP A 630 -6.46 19.74 -18.96
CA ASP A 630 -6.81 20.97 -18.26
C ASP A 630 -7.87 21.73 -19.08
N SER A 631 -9.06 21.92 -18.52
CA SER A 631 -10.10 22.83 -19.01
C SER A 631 -10.01 24.17 -18.26
N GLU A 632 -10.62 25.25 -18.77
CA GLU A 632 -10.57 26.60 -18.17
C GLU A 632 -10.94 26.64 -16.68
N SER A 633 -11.72 25.67 -16.18
CA SER A 633 -12.16 25.60 -14.78
C SER A 633 -11.98 24.25 -14.07
N SER A 634 -11.57 23.17 -14.75
CA SER A 634 -11.47 21.84 -14.13
C SER A 634 -10.50 20.90 -14.85
N LYS A 635 -9.97 19.91 -14.13
CA LYS A 635 -9.21 18.80 -14.73
C LYS A 635 -10.16 17.70 -15.18
N VAL A 636 -10.08 17.30 -16.43
CA VAL A 636 -10.94 16.26 -17.03
C VAL A 636 -10.13 15.07 -17.47
N LEU A 637 -10.58 13.86 -17.13
CA LEU A 637 -10.05 12.61 -17.69
C LEU A 637 -10.79 12.25 -18.97
N LEU A 638 -10.04 12.14 -20.07
CA LEU A 638 -10.53 11.62 -21.35
C LEU A 638 -10.20 10.13 -21.46
N PRO A 639 -11.21 9.24 -21.44
CA PRO A 639 -11.01 7.81 -21.63
C PRO A 639 -10.84 7.47 -23.11
N ILE A 640 -9.85 6.63 -23.42
CA ILE A 640 -9.47 6.25 -24.78
C ILE A 640 -9.69 4.75 -24.95
N GLY A 641 -10.34 4.35 -26.05
CA GLY A 641 -10.68 2.97 -26.36
C GLY A 641 -9.54 2.22 -27.07
N PRO A 642 -9.73 0.91 -27.34
CA PRO A 642 -8.76 0.10 -28.07
C PRO A 642 -8.51 0.59 -29.51
N ASP A 643 -9.52 1.19 -30.12
CA ASP A 643 -9.44 1.86 -31.44
C ASP A 643 -8.64 3.19 -31.40
N GLY A 644 -8.20 3.60 -30.21
CA GLY A 644 -7.54 4.89 -29.98
C GLY A 644 -8.49 6.07 -30.11
N LEU A 645 -9.81 5.87 -30.08
CA LEU A 645 -10.81 6.94 -30.06
C LEU A 645 -11.32 7.17 -28.63
N PRO A 646 -11.70 8.40 -28.28
CA PRO A 646 -12.42 8.70 -27.06
C PRO A 646 -13.68 7.85 -26.92
N THR A 647 -13.82 7.19 -25.78
CA THR A 647 -15.02 6.37 -25.50
C THR A 647 -16.23 7.21 -25.10
N ARG A 648 -16.01 8.51 -24.89
CA ARG A 648 -17.03 9.52 -24.57
C ARG A 648 -16.88 10.74 -25.46
N ARG A 649 -17.95 11.53 -25.51
CA ARG A 649 -17.93 12.83 -26.20
C ARG A 649 -16.84 13.70 -25.58
N LEU A 650 -16.14 14.44 -26.45
CA LEU A 650 -15.17 15.43 -26.02
C LEU A 650 -15.86 16.49 -25.13
N PRO A 651 -15.15 17.05 -24.14
CA PRO A 651 -15.67 18.14 -23.33
C PRO A 651 -16.14 19.33 -24.19
N ALA A 652 -17.16 20.04 -23.73
CA ALA A 652 -17.60 21.27 -24.39
C ALA A 652 -16.47 22.31 -24.37
N GLY A 653 -16.16 22.92 -25.52
CA GLY A 653 -15.04 23.86 -25.64
C GLY A 653 -13.67 23.21 -25.87
N TRP A 654 -13.62 21.92 -26.22
CA TRP A 654 -12.37 21.22 -26.57
C TRP A 654 -11.60 21.94 -27.70
N ASP A 655 -10.32 22.20 -27.46
CA ASP A 655 -9.39 22.70 -28.47
C ASP A 655 -8.87 21.56 -29.35
N SER A 656 -9.28 21.56 -30.62
CA SER A 656 -8.85 20.56 -31.61
C SER A 656 -7.34 20.56 -31.89
N ASP A 657 -6.61 21.58 -31.45
CA ASP A 657 -5.16 21.68 -31.65
C ASP A 657 -4.32 20.94 -30.59
N GLN A 658 -4.92 20.45 -29.51
CA GLN A 658 -4.20 19.66 -28.51
C GLN A 658 -3.84 18.26 -29.02
N THR A 659 -2.56 17.89 -28.89
CA THR A 659 -2.06 16.54 -29.25
C THR A 659 -2.05 15.64 -28.03
N ILE A 660 -2.68 14.47 -28.13
CA ILE A 660 -2.74 13.45 -27.08
C ILE A 660 -1.87 12.27 -27.49
N VAL A 661 -1.11 11.71 -26.54
CA VAL A 661 -0.34 10.50 -26.78
C VAL A 661 -1.15 9.28 -26.40
N VAL A 662 -1.29 8.35 -27.33
CA VAL A 662 -1.98 7.07 -27.15
C VAL A 662 -1.03 5.93 -27.46
N ARG A 663 -1.16 4.83 -26.70
CA ARG A 663 -0.51 3.57 -27.06
C ARG A 663 -1.36 2.92 -28.16
N GLY A 664 -0.84 2.85 -29.37
CA GLY A 664 -1.50 2.25 -30.53
C GLY A 664 -1.37 0.73 -30.59
N GLU A 665 -2.02 0.12 -31.57
CA GLU A 665 -1.86 -1.30 -31.88
C GLU A 665 -0.41 -1.64 -32.25
N GLY A 666 0.10 -2.79 -31.78
CA GLY A 666 1.45 -3.29 -32.14
C GLY A 666 2.62 -2.61 -31.40
N GLU A 667 2.47 -2.28 -30.12
CA GLU A 667 3.50 -1.62 -29.29
C GLU A 667 4.07 -0.32 -29.87
N ALA A 668 3.23 0.46 -30.54
CA ALA A 668 3.59 1.80 -30.98
C ALA A 668 3.05 2.89 -30.05
N LEU A 669 3.76 4.01 -29.92
CA LEU A 669 3.20 5.25 -29.38
C LEU A 669 2.78 6.15 -30.54
N LYS A 670 1.63 6.80 -30.41
CA LYS A 670 1.07 7.67 -31.44
C LYS A 670 0.62 8.98 -30.83
N GLY A 671 0.97 10.10 -31.47
CA GLY A 671 0.39 11.41 -31.20
C GLY A 671 -0.82 11.64 -32.07
N VAL A 672 -1.96 11.95 -31.46
CA VAL A 672 -3.24 12.10 -32.17
C VAL A 672 -3.93 13.40 -31.76
N LYS A 673 -4.62 14.02 -32.72
CA LYS A 673 -5.57 15.11 -32.50
C LYS A 673 -6.99 14.59 -32.74
N PHE A 674 -7.93 15.07 -31.95
CA PHE A 674 -9.34 14.75 -32.11
C PHE A 674 -10.10 15.98 -32.60
N SER A 675 -10.79 15.85 -33.72
CA SER A 675 -11.66 16.87 -34.30
C SER A 675 -13.07 16.32 -34.48
N THR A 676 -14.07 17.20 -34.60
CA THR A 676 -15.44 16.79 -34.92
C THR A 676 -15.80 17.31 -36.32
N GLU A 677 -15.85 16.42 -37.30
CA GLU A 677 -16.25 16.76 -38.67
C GLU A 677 -17.66 16.19 -38.94
N GLY A 678 -18.60 17.06 -39.32
CA GLY A 678 -19.99 16.64 -39.63
C GLY A 678 -20.72 15.93 -38.48
N GLY A 679 -20.35 16.22 -37.22
CA GLY A 679 -20.91 15.57 -36.03
C GLY A 679 -20.32 14.18 -35.71
N LYS A 680 -19.33 13.72 -36.47
CA LYS A 680 -18.56 12.51 -36.18
C LYS A 680 -17.17 12.87 -35.65
N LEU A 681 -16.72 12.13 -34.65
CA LEU A 681 -15.38 12.26 -34.10
C LEU A 681 -14.37 11.69 -35.09
N VAL A 682 -13.43 12.50 -35.54
CA VAL A 682 -12.34 12.11 -36.44
C VAL A 682 -11.03 12.17 -35.66
N ARG A 683 -10.26 11.09 -35.76
CA ARG A 683 -8.90 11.00 -35.23
C ARG A 683 -7.92 11.32 -36.34
N GLN A 684 -7.12 12.35 -36.13
CA GLN A 684 -6.00 12.71 -37.00
C GLN A 684 -4.70 12.27 -36.33
N GLU A 685 -3.96 11.38 -36.98
CA GLU A 685 -2.63 10.98 -36.52
C GLU A 685 -1.61 12.07 -36.90
N VAL A 686 -0.86 12.55 -35.91
CA VAL A 686 0.17 13.59 -36.07
C VAL A 686 1.54 12.94 -36.27
N TRP A 687 1.86 11.98 -35.41
CA TRP A 687 3.13 11.26 -35.43
C TRP A 687 2.98 9.85 -34.87
N GLN A 688 3.91 8.96 -35.23
CA GLN A 688 4.01 7.61 -34.70
C GLN A 688 5.46 7.27 -34.36
N LEU A 689 5.67 6.66 -33.20
CA LEU A 689 6.92 6.05 -32.75
C LEU A 689 6.75 4.53 -32.73
N PRO A 690 7.15 3.82 -33.80
CA PRO A 690 7.10 2.36 -33.83
C PRO A 690 8.22 1.75 -32.98
N VAL A 691 7.91 0.64 -32.32
CA VAL A 691 8.89 -0.21 -31.64
C VAL A 691 9.28 -1.36 -32.57
N GLN A 692 10.56 -1.73 -32.58
CA GLN A 692 11.04 -2.77 -33.50
C GLN A 692 10.51 -4.16 -33.11
N PRO A 693 10.35 -5.10 -34.05
CA PRO A 693 9.95 -6.46 -33.72
C PRO A 693 10.88 -7.10 -32.67
N GLY A 694 10.31 -7.65 -31.60
CA GLY A 694 11.06 -8.24 -30.48
C GLY A 694 11.35 -7.27 -29.32
N GLN A 695 11.20 -5.96 -29.52
CA GLN A 695 11.29 -4.96 -28.47
C GLN A 695 9.91 -4.70 -27.85
N LYS A 696 9.87 -4.36 -26.56
CA LYS A 696 8.63 -4.05 -25.83
C LYS A 696 8.73 -2.76 -25.02
N ILE A 697 7.64 -2.00 -24.96
CA ILE A 697 7.57 -0.84 -24.06
C ILE A 697 7.28 -1.35 -22.66
N VAL A 698 8.27 -1.25 -21.77
CA VAL A 698 8.19 -1.74 -20.39
C VAL A 698 7.77 -0.67 -19.40
N GLU A 699 8.06 0.60 -19.66
CA GLU A 699 7.71 1.70 -18.75
C GLU A 699 7.52 3.03 -19.51
N ILE A 700 6.56 3.85 -19.07
CA ILE A 700 6.35 5.22 -19.55
C ILE A 700 6.22 6.15 -18.34
N ALA A 701 7.16 7.08 -18.17
CA ALA A 701 7.09 8.10 -17.13
C ALA A 701 6.63 9.43 -17.72
N ALA A 702 5.49 9.91 -17.24
CA ALA A 702 4.99 11.25 -17.53
C ALA A 702 5.31 12.20 -16.37
N ARG A 703 5.41 13.49 -16.69
CA ARG A 703 5.63 14.51 -15.66
C ARG A 703 4.40 14.63 -14.77
N PRO A 704 4.58 14.89 -13.45
CA PRO A 704 3.46 15.13 -12.56
C PRO A 704 2.58 16.29 -13.01
N SER A 705 1.26 16.20 -12.75
CA SER A 705 0.32 17.26 -13.16
C SER A 705 0.53 18.58 -12.41
N HIS A 706 1.07 18.55 -11.19
CA HIS A 706 1.53 19.74 -10.48
C HIS A 706 3.06 19.76 -10.49
N ASN A 707 3.61 20.59 -11.39
CA ASN A 707 5.04 20.62 -11.68
C ASN A 707 5.57 22.06 -11.91
N PRO A 708 5.37 22.98 -10.96
CA PRO A 708 5.92 24.34 -11.06
C PRO A 708 7.46 24.32 -11.03
N VAL A 709 8.09 25.23 -11.78
CA VAL A 709 9.55 25.34 -11.87
C VAL A 709 9.97 26.72 -11.36
N ALA A 710 10.66 26.75 -10.22
CA ALA A 710 11.05 28.01 -9.58
C ALA A 710 12.22 28.73 -10.27
N SER A 711 13.11 27.99 -10.95
CA SER A 711 14.28 28.56 -11.61
C SER A 711 14.56 27.91 -12.96
N ILE A 712 14.74 28.74 -13.99
CA ILE A 712 15.09 28.35 -15.37
C ILE A 712 16.52 27.80 -15.50
N GLY A 713 17.41 28.12 -14.55
CA GLY A 713 18.82 27.75 -14.62
C GLY A 713 19.38 27.32 -13.27
N ARG A 714 20.51 26.63 -13.31
CA ARG A 714 21.32 26.32 -12.13
C ARG A 714 22.58 27.18 -12.15
N VAL A 715 22.81 27.90 -11.06
CA VAL A 715 24.03 28.70 -10.89
C VAL A 715 25.17 27.78 -10.47
N LEU A 716 26.30 27.87 -11.17
CA LEU A 716 27.54 27.14 -10.88
C LEU A 716 28.39 27.89 -9.86
N GLY A 717 29.38 27.20 -9.28
CA GLY A 717 30.29 27.81 -8.30
C GLY A 717 31.11 29.01 -8.80
N ASP A 718 31.24 29.17 -10.11
CA ASP A 718 31.89 30.31 -10.76
C ASP A 718 30.92 31.42 -11.19
N ARG A 719 29.67 31.36 -10.72
CA ARG A 719 28.56 32.29 -11.01
C ARG A 719 28.07 32.27 -12.46
N ARG A 720 28.50 31.32 -13.29
CA ARG A 720 27.87 31.04 -14.58
C ARG A 720 26.60 30.21 -14.37
N VAL A 721 25.72 30.18 -15.36
CA VAL A 721 24.41 29.54 -15.29
C VAL A 721 24.29 28.44 -16.32
N MET A 722 23.96 27.23 -15.89
CA MET A 722 23.51 26.16 -16.78
C MET A 722 22.00 26.24 -16.93
N TYR A 723 21.52 26.59 -18.13
CA TYR A 723 20.09 26.67 -18.41
C TYR A 723 19.48 25.27 -18.54
N LYS A 724 18.39 25.03 -17.81
CA LYS A 724 17.70 23.76 -17.77
C LYS A 724 16.87 23.59 -19.04
N TYR A 725 16.87 22.39 -19.61
CA TYR A 725 15.99 22.09 -20.73
C TYR A 725 14.59 21.77 -20.19
N LEU A 726 13.67 22.74 -20.30
CA LEU A 726 12.34 22.69 -19.72
C LEU A 726 11.27 22.52 -20.80
N ASN A 727 11.08 21.28 -21.25
CA ASN A 727 9.98 20.98 -22.18
C ASN A 727 8.72 20.53 -21.42
N ALA A 728 7.61 21.24 -21.61
CA ALA A 728 6.32 20.90 -21.02
C ALA A 728 5.74 19.56 -21.55
N ASN A 729 6.19 19.18 -22.73
CA ASN A 729 5.60 18.11 -23.52
C ASN A 729 6.55 16.91 -23.59
N SER A 730 7.39 16.66 -22.60
CA SER A 730 8.30 15.51 -22.61
C SER A 730 7.78 14.32 -21.79
N ILE A 731 7.94 13.12 -22.33
CA ILE A 731 7.76 11.84 -21.62
C ILE A 731 9.04 11.01 -21.72
N VAL A 732 9.25 10.12 -20.75
CA VAL A 732 10.32 9.11 -20.79
C VAL A 732 9.71 7.77 -21.16
N VAL A 733 10.28 7.11 -22.16
CA VAL A 733 9.82 5.82 -22.67
C VAL A 733 10.98 4.83 -22.57
N ALA A 734 10.78 3.74 -21.82
CA ALA A 734 11.74 2.65 -21.70
C ALA A 734 11.31 1.46 -22.57
N VAL A 735 12.22 1.05 -23.46
CA VAL A 735 11.99 -0.03 -24.43
C VAL A 735 13.02 -1.13 -24.21
N ALA A 736 12.57 -2.33 -23.84
CA ALA A 736 13.43 -3.46 -23.58
C ALA A 736 13.50 -4.41 -24.78
N ASP A 737 14.67 -5.01 -25.00
CA ASP A 737 14.91 -6.11 -25.93
C ASP A 737 15.46 -7.30 -25.15
N GLU A 738 14.62 -8.31 -24.94
CA GLU A 738 14.94 -9.47 -24.12
C GLU A 738 16.02 -10.36 -24.77
N ALA A 739 15.98 -10.53 -26.08
CA ALA A 739 16.95 -11.35 -26.82
C ALA A 739 18.33 -10.68 -26.84
N ALA A 740 18.37 -9.37 -27.06
CA ALA A 740 19.61 -8.60 -27.06
C ALA A 740 20.10 -8.22 -25.64
N LYS A 741 19.27 -8.41 -24.60
CA LYS A 741 19.51 -7.94 -23.23
C LYS A 741 19.83 -6.44 -23.18
N THR A 742 19.00 -5.63 -23.85
CA THR A 742 19.21 -4.18 -23.89
C THR A 742 17.98 -3.41 -23.42
N LEU A 743 18.21 -2.22 -22.88
CA LEU A 743 17.19 -1.25 -22.51
C LEU A 743 17.49 0.09 -23.18
N SER A 744 16.58 0.55 -24.03
CA SER A 744 16.63 1.87 -24.64
C SER A 744 15.71 2.82 -23.88
N VAL A 745 16.29 3.82 -23.20
CA VAL A 745 15.53 4.90 -22.54
C VAL A 745 15.52 6.11 -23.46
N ARG A 746 14.33 6.58 -23.83
CA ARG A 746 14.11 7.65 -24.80
C ARG A 746 13.29 8.76 -24.18
N VAL A 747 13.73 10.01 -24.32
CA VAL A 747 12.92 11.18 -24.00
C VAL A 747 12.24 11.62 -25.29
N VAL A 748 10.91 11.67 -25.29
CA VAL A 748 10.09 11.95 -26.48
C VAL A 748 9.24 13.18 -26.24
N ASP A 749 9.21 14.09 -27.22
CA ASP A 749 8.28 15.20 -27.25
C ASP A 749 6.89 14.71 -27.71
N THR A 750 5.88 14.91 -26.87
CA THR A 750 4.51 14.40 -27.04
C THR A 750 3.72 15.14 -28.13
N VAL A 751 4.17 16.33 -28.54
CA VAL A 751 3.48 17.14 -29.54
C VAL A 751 4.01 16.82 -30.94
N SER A 752 5.33 16.82 -31.12
CA SER A 752 6.01 16.59 -32.40
C SER A 752 6.37 15.12 -32.67
N GLY A 753 6.48 14.28 -31.62
CA GLY A 753 6.98 12.91 -31.71
C GLY A 753 8.50 12.81 -31.82
N GLN A 754 9.22 13.93 -31.72
CA GLN A 754 10.68 13.94 -31.82
C GLN A 754 11.31 13.25 -30.60
N VAL A 755 12.26 12.35 -30.87
CA VAL A 755 13.13 11.80 -29.82
C VAL A 755 14.17 12.86 -29.46
N LEU A 756 14.05 13.43 -28.28
CA LEU A 756 14.90 14.50 -27.76
C LEU A 756 16.24 13.97 -27.25
N ALA A 757 16.21 12.81 -26.61
CA ALA A 757 17.39 12.12 -26.11
C ALA A 757 17.17 10.61 -26.15
N SER A 758 18.23 9.84 -26.35
CA SER A 758 18.18 8.37 -26.28
C SER A 758 19.46 7.84 -25.64
N GLN A 759 19.28 6.90 -24.71
CA GLN A 759 20.36 6.17 -24.05
C GLN A 759 20.09 4.67 -24.22
N LEU A 760 21.14 3.90 -24.48
CA LEU A 760 21.08 2.45 -24.63
C LEU A 760 21.95 1.79 -23.55
N TYR A 761 21.34 0.90 -22.77
CA TYR A 761 22.00 0.12 -21.74
C TYR A 761 22.08 -1.35 -22.19
N SER A 762 23.26 -1.94 -22.14
CA SER A 762 23.51 -3.35 -22.45
C SER A 762 23.55 -4.21 -21.20
N GLY A 763 23.30 -5.52 -21.36
CA GLY A 763 23.31 -6.49 -20.25
C GLY A 763 22.11 -6.37 -19.31
N VAL A 764 21.03 -5.70 -19.71
CA VAL A 764 19.83 -5.52 -18.88
C VAL A 764 19.01 -6.80 -18.85
N ASP A 765 18.58 -7.20 -17.64
CA ASP A 765 17.64 -8.29 -17.45
C ASP A 765 16.20 -7.76 -17.46
N SER A 766 15.53 -7.90 -18.59
CA SER A 766 14.14 -7.45 -18.76
C SER A 766 13.11 -8.32 -18.02
N SER A 767 13.51 -9.44 -17.41
CA SER A 767 12.62 -10.20 -16.52
C SER A 767 12.43 -9.52 -15.15
N LYS A 768 13.30 -8.56 -14.81
CA LYS A 768 13.20 -7.76 -13.59
C LYS A 768 12.47 -6.45 -13.86
N SER A 769 11.86 -5.88 -12.82
CA SER A 769 11.14 -4.61 -12.91
C SER A 769 12.03 -3.46 -13.40
N VAL A 770 11.56 -2.73 -14.40
CA VAL A 770 12.10 -1.43 -14.81
C VAL A 770 11.14 -0.36 -14.31
N SER A 771 11.64 0.67 -13.63
CA SER A 771 10.82 1.79 -13.17
C SER A 771 11.50 3.10 -13.48
N CYS A 772 10.75 4.07 -14.01
CA CYS A 772 11.27 5.36 -14.40
C CYS A 772 10.40 6.48 -13.83
N THR A 773 11.01 7.62 -13.56
CA THR A 773 10.28 8.84 -13.19
C THR A 773 10.95 10.07 -13.79
N THR A 774 10.21 11.16 -13.94
CA THR A 774 10.74 12.42 -14.45
C THR A 774 10.16 13.60 -13.70
N ALA A 775 11.00 14.59 -13.46
CA ALA A 775 10.65 15.82 -12.79
C ALA A 775 11.48 16.97 -13.33
N GLU A 776 10.88 18.15 -13.44
CA GLU A 776 11.57 19.36 -13.90
C GLU A 776 12.34 19.16 -15.21
N ASN A 777 13.68 19.06 -15.14
CA ASN A 777 14.60 18.88 -16.26
C ASN A 777 15.40 17.57 -16.16
N TRP A 778 14.98 16.63 -15.32
CA TRP A 778 15.70 15.38 -15.10
C TRP A 778 14.79 14.17 -15.12
N TYR A 779 15.39 13.01 -15.32
CA TYR A 779 14.74 11.73 -15.18
C TYR A 779 15.65 10.71 -14.52
N ALA A 780 15.04 9.72 -13.89
CA ALA A 780 15.73 8.59 -13.29
C ALA A 780 15.07 7.29 -13.72
N CYS A 781 15.88 6.26 -13.98
CA CYS A 781 15.40 4.92 -14.26
C CYS A 781 16.18 3.90 -13.42
N SER A 782 15.47 2.93 -12.86
CA SER A 782 15.99 1.81 -12.09
C SER A 782 15.76 0.50 -12.85
N PHE A 783 16.79 -0.33 -12.95
CA PHE A 783 16.73 -1.65 -13.61
C PHE A 783 17.86 -2.57 -13.11
N PHE A 784 17.75 -3.87 -13.37
CA PHE A 784 18.81 -4.84 -13.08
C PHE A 784 19.67 -5.08 -14.33
N GLY A 785 21.00 -5.07 -14.17
CA GLY A 785 21.91 -5.29 -15.29
C GLY A 785 23.20 -5.99 -14.92
N ASP A 786 23.78 -6.66 -15.92
CA ASP A 786 25.12 -7.25 -15.96
C ASP A 786 25.99 -6.37 -16.87
N TYR A 787 26.55 -5.30 -16.29
CA TYR A 787 27.32 -4.31 -17.03
C TYR A 787 28.78 -4.74 -17.16
N THR A 788 29.29 -4.81 -18.39
CA THR A 788 30.73 -5.04 -18.62
C THR A 788 31.47 -3.71 -18.50
N LEU A 789 32.49 -3.67 -17.64
CA LEU A 789 33.31 -2.48 -17.42
C LEU A 789 34.14 -2.15 -18.66
N ASP A 790 34.14 -0.88 -19.06
CA ASP A 790 35.01 -0.33 -20.11
C ASP A 790 36.46 -0.15 -19.62
N ASP A 791 37.04 -1.16 -18.98
CA ASP A 791 38.41 -1.16 -18.46
C ASP A 791 39.36 -2.10 -19.22
N ASN A 792 38.89 -2.70 -20.33
CA ASN A 792 39.58 -3.71 -21.12
C ASN A 792 40.04 -4.94 -20.31
N LYS A 793 39.39 -5.25 -19.19
CA LYS A 793 39.69 -6.42 -18.35
C LYS A 793 38.56 -7.45 -18.31
N ASP A 794 37.57 -7.33 -19.20
CA ASP A 794 36.39 -8.21 -19.30
C ASP A 794 35.70 -8.47 -17.94
N ARG A 795 35.71 -7.46 -17.06
CA ARG A 795 35.06 -7.55 -15.75
C ARG A 795 33.62 -7.08 -15.87
N SER A 796 32.67 -7.82 -15.31
CA SER A 796 31.28 -7.38 -15.24
C SER A 796 30.82 -7.10 -13.81
N ILE A 797 29.88 -6.15 -13.69
CA ILE A 797 29.20 -5.79 -12.45
C ILE A 797 27.73 -6.15 -12.61
N LYS A 798 27.28 -7.09 -11.78
CA LYS A 798 25.87 -7.45 -11.66
C LYS A 798 25.25 -6.71 -10.50
N GLY A 799 24.10 -6.09 -10.74
CA GLY A 799 23.37 -5.43 -9.67
C GLY A 799 22.22 -4.58 -10.17
N TYR A 800 21.46 -4.06 -9.22
CA TYR A 800 20.48 -3.03 -9.50
C TYR A 800 21.19 -1.70 -9.75
N GLN A 801 20.74 -1.00 -10.76
CA GLN A 801 21.30 0.26 -11.19
C GLN A 801 20.22 1.34 -11.16
N VAL A 802 20.59 2.53 -10.69
CA VAL A 802 19.79 3.74 -10.79
C VAL A 802 20.56 4.71 -11.65
N VAL A 803 20.02 5.05 -12.81
CA VAL A 803 20.64 6.01 -13.73
C VAL A 803 19.84 7.30 -13.67
N VAL A 804 20.52 8.40 -13.38
CA VAL A 804 19.95 9.74 -13.29
C VAL A 804 20.54 10.60 -14.38
N SER A 805 19.68 11.34 -15.08
CA SER A 805 20.04 12.16 -16.23
C SER A 805 19.44 13.55 -16.11
N ASP A 806 20.28 14.57 -16.20
CA ASP A 806 19.90 15.99 -16.29
C ASP A 806 19.91 16.45 -17.74
N LEU A 807 18.90 17.26 -18.10
CA LEU A 807 18.74 17.87 -19.41
C LEU A 807 19.04 19.37 -19.32
N TYR A 808 19.99 19.85 -20.12
CA TYR A 808 20.37 21.26 -20.23
C TYR A 808 20.18 21.78 -21.66
N GLU A 809 19.96 23.09 -21.82
CA GLU A 809 19.80 23.71 -23.15
C GLU A 809 21.11 23.71 -23.95
N SER A 810 22.26 23.69 -23.27
CA SER A 810 23.59 23.78 -23.87
C SER A 810 24.64 23.07 -23.01
N PRO A 811 25.72 22.52 -23.61
CA PRO A 811 26.89 22.05 -22.86
C PRO A 811 27.69 23.21 -22.23
N GLU A 812 27.69 24.40 -22.84
CA GLU A 812 28.39 25.56 -22.31
C GLU A 812 27.57 26.36 -21.28
N PRO A 813 28.15 26.75 -20.13
CA PRO A 813 27.51 27.68 -19.19
C PRO A 813 27.28 29.07 -19.81
N ASN A 814 26.22 29.75 -19.36
CA ASN A 814 25.72 31.03 -19.87
C ASN A 814 25.28 30.99 -21.35
N SER A 815 25.03 29.81 -21.90
CA SER A 815 24.52 29.64 -23.26
C SER A 815 23.17 28.94 -23.22
N ARG A 816 22.20 29.48 -23.95
CA ARG A 816 20.88 28.85 -24.20
C ARG A 816 20.86 28.02 -25.48
N GLY A 817 22.05 27.76 -26.04
CA GLY A 817 22.20 27.00 -27.27
C GLY A 817 21.36 27.58 -28.41
N PRO A 818 20.65 26.74 -29.19
CA PRO A 818 19.83 27.20 -30.31
C PRO A 818 18.62 28.07 -29.96
N LEU A 819 18.23 28.17 -28.68
CA LEU A 819 17.10 28.99 -28.25
C LEU A 819 17.45 30.48 -28.15
N GLY A 820 18.74 30.83 -28.02
CA GLY A 820 19.19 32.21 -27.90
C GLY A 820 18.43 33.00 -26.82
N ASP A 821 18.02 34.22 -27.17
CA ASP A 821 17.27 35.12 -26.28
C ASP A 821 15.75 34.89 -26.32
N SER A 822 15.27 33.80 -26.95
CA SER A 822 13.83 33.55 -27.08
C SER A 822 13.16 33.38 -25.71
N ALA A 823 12.11 34.17 -25.46
CA ALA A 823 11.32 34.06 -24.24
C ALA A 823 10.44 32.79 -24.22
N ASN A 824 10.04 32.30 -25.39
CA ASN A 824 9.10 31.20 -25.54
C ASN A 824 9.71 30.02 -26.32
N PHE A 825 9.29 28.81 -25.97
CA PHE A 825 9.59 27.59 -26.70
C PHE A 825 8.31 26.99 -27.26
N SER A 826 8.37 26.49 -28.49
CA SER A 826 7.30 25.72 -29.12
C SER A 826 7.89 24.45 -29.72
N SER A 827 7.23 23.31 -29.49
CA SER A 827 7.62 22.03 -30.09
C SER A 827 7.39 21.98 -31.60
N LEU A 828 6.60 22.89 -32.17
CA LEU A 828 6.21 22.89 -33.58
C LEU A 828 6.70 24.11 -34.35
N ASN A 829 6.81 25.27 -33.71
CA ASN A 829 7.22 26.49 -34.39
C ASN A 829 8.75 26.62 -34.45
N PRO A 830 9.30 27.08 -35.58
CA PRO A 830 10.73 27.36 -35.68
C PRO A 830 11.12 28.50 -34.74
N VAL A 831 12.37 28.48 -34.27
CA VAL A 831 12.97 29.61 -33.55
C VAL A 831 13.26 30.72 -34.57
N ASP A 832 12.96 31.98 -34.24
CA ASP A 832 13.10 33.14 -35.15
C ASP A 832 14.54 33.37 -35.67
N SER A 833 15.55 32.80 -35.01
CA SER A 833 16.96 32.88 -35.39
C SER A 833 17.69 31.57 -35.07
N PRO A 834 17.46 30.49 -35.84
CA PRO A 834 17.92 29.15 -35.46
C PRO A 834 19.42 29.01 -35.75
N THR A 835 20.21 28.77 -34.71
CA THR A 835 21.63 28.34 -34.85
C THR A 835 21.76 26.81 -34.91
N GLY A 836 20.67 26.07 -34.68
CA GLY A 836 20.58 24.60 -34.71
C GLY A 836 19.21 24.11 -34.27
N VAL A 837 19.05 22.78 -34.13
CA VAL A 837 17.85 22.18 -33.51
C VAL A 837 18.02 22.23 -31.98
N PRO A 838 17.07 22.78 -31.22
CA PRO A 838 17.18 22.90 -29.76
C PRO A 838 16.99 21.53 -29.07
N LEU A 839 18.00 20.67 -29.18
CA LEU A 839 18.06 19.38 -28.48
C LEU A 839 18.74 19.53 -27.12
N PRO A 840 18.33 18.76 -26.10
CA PRO A 840 18.95 18.81 -24.79
C PRO A 840 20.39 18.26 -24.82
N TRP A 841 21.28 18.92 -24.10
CA TRP A 841 22.52 18.33 -23.64
C TRP A 841 22.25 17.47 -22.40
N VAL A 842 22.57 16.17 -22.48
CA VAL A 842 22.27 15.21 -21.42
C VAL A 842 23.52 14.92 -20.59
N VAL A 843 23.45 15.17 -19.29
CA VAL A 843 24.48 14.74 -18.33
C VAL A 843 23.92 13.60 -17.51
N SER A 844 24.58 12.44 -17.54
CA SER A 844 24.05 11.21 -16.97
C SER A 844 25.07 10.47 -16.14
N GLN A 845 24.61 9.87 -15.04
CA GLN A 845 25.45 9.07 -14.15
C GLN A 845 24.65 7.89 -13.61
N ALA A 846 25.29 6.72 -13.57
CA ALA A 846 24.74 5.49 -13.01
C ALA A 846 25.24 5.25 -11.58
N TYR A 847 24.39 4.67 -10.75
CA TYR A 847 24.71 4.24 -9.39
C TYR A 847 24.30 2.77 -9.22
N VAL A 848 25.11 1.98 -8.54
CA VAL A 848 24.82 0.58 -8.21
C VAL A 848 24.25 0.53 -6.80
N VAL A 849 23.07 -0.07 -6.66
CA VAL A 849 22.35 -0.23 -5.39
C VAL A 849 22.21 -1.71 -5.03
N SER A 850 22.16 -2.00 -3.73
CA SER A 850 22.15 -3.37 -3.21
C SER A 850 20.82 -4.11 -3.37
N GLN A 851 19.74 -3.41 -3.67
CA GLN A 851 18.37 -3.92 -3.72
C GLN A 851 17.57 -3.24 -4.84
N PRO A 852 16.48 -3.85 -5.34
CA PRO A 852 15.61 -3.24 -6.33
C PRO A 852 14.99 -1.93 -5.81
N LEU A 853 14.98 -0.90 -6.65
CA LEU A 853 14.13 0.28 -6.46
C LEU A 853 12.98 0.21 -7.46
N THR A 854 11.77 0.07 -6.97
CA THR A 854 10.55 0.01 -7.79
C THR A 854 9.64 1.20 -7.49
N THR A 855 8.67 1.44 -8.37
CA THR A 855 7.62 2.46 -8.16
C THR A 855 8.23 3.85 -7.91
N LEU A 856 9.16 4.27 -8.78
CA LEU A 856 9.83 5.56 -8.65
C LEU A 856 8.83 6.71 -8.75
N SER A 857 8.90 7.63 -7.80
CA SER A 857 8.07 8.84 -7.74
C SER A 857 8.90 10.03 -7.28
N VAL A 858 8.31 11.23 -7.32
CA VAL A 858 9.01 12.47 -6.95
C VAL A 858 8.11 13.32 -6.07
N THR A 859 8.69 13.90 -5.03
CA THR A 859 7.99 14.84 -4.14
C THR A 859 7.51 16.07 -4.90
N GLN A 860 6.34 16.59 -4.53
CA GLN A 860 5.74 17.79 -5.13
C GLN A 860 5.51 18.86 -4.07
N THR A 861 5.91 20.09 -4.39
CA THR A 861 5.69 21.28 -3.56
C THR A 861 5.02 22.37 -4.39
N ARG A 862 4.42 23.34 -3.72
CA ARG A 862 3.47 24.30 -4.29
C ARG A 862 4.04 25.16 -5.42
N GLN A 863 5.32 25.53 -5.33
CA GLN A 863 6.03 26.42 -6.25
C GLN A 863 7.29 25.76 -6.82
N GLY A 864 7.67 24.57 -6.36
CA GLY A 864 8.86 23.86 -6.82
C GLY A 864 10.17 24.57 -6.44
N ILE A 865 10.17 25.30 -5.32
CA ILE A 865 11.34 25.95 -4.73
C ILE A 865 12.13 24.95 -3.90
N SER A 866 11.44 24.14 -3.08
CA SER A 866 12.07 23.04 -2.36
C SER A 866 12.67 22.04 -3.35
N THR A 867 13.84 21.49 -3.02
CA THR A 867 14.45 20.43 -3.82
C THR A 867 13.52 19.24 -3.98
N ARG A 868 13.61 18.57 -5.13
CA ARG A 868 12.75 17.43 -5.44
C ARG A 868 13.46 16.14 -5.08
N GLU A 869 12.90 15.40 -4.14
CA GLU A 869 13.43 14.13 -3.68
C GLU A 869 12.88 12.99 -4.55
N LEU A 870 13.76 12.06 -4.93
CA LEU A 870 13.38 10.83 -5.62
C LEU A 870 12.90 9.83 -4.57
N VAL A 871 11.66 9.36 -4.68
CA VAL A 871 11.07 8.40 -3.76
C VAL A 871 10.98 7.04 -4.45
N ALA A 872 11.33 5.97 -3.74
CA ALA A 872 11.30 4.61 -4.28
C ALA A 872 10.79 3.61 -3.24
N TYR A 873 10.18 2.51 -3.70
CA TYR A 873 9.87 1.36 -2.88
C TYR A 873 11.00 0.32 -2.95
N LEU A 874 11.34 -0.25 -1.78
CA LEU A 874 12.30 -1.33 -1.61
C LEU A 874 11.54 -2.64 -1.33
N PRO A 875 11.17 -3.45 -2.34
CA PRO A 875 10.31 -4.63 -2.12
C PRO A 875 10.96 -5.73 -1.28
N GLN A 876 12.28 -5.75 -1.11
CA GLN A 876 12.96 -6.74 -0.25
C GLN A 876 13.09 -6.29 1.21
N ALA A 877 13.13 -4.98 1.45
CA ALA A 877 13.21 -4.40 2.79
C ALA A 877 11.87 -3.87 3.31
N HIS A 878 10.83 -3.90 2.45
CA HIS A 878 9.50 -3.37 2.71
C HIS A 878 9.53 -1.90 3.19
N GLY A 879 10.42 -1.11 2.59
CA GLY A 879 10.70 0.26 3.00
C GLY A 879 10.43 1.28 1.89
N ILE A 880 10.04 2.50 2.30
CA ILE A 880 9.96 3.65 1.40
C ILE A 880 11.24 4.47 1.54
N LEU A 881 12.01 4.57 0.47
CA LEU A 881 13.29 5.29 0.42
C LEU A 881 13.12 6.68 -0.18
N GLY A 882 13.63 7.70 0.51
CA GLY A 882 13.80 9.04 -0.02
C GLY A 882 15.27 9.31 -0.41
N LEU A 883 15.51 9.70 -1.66
CA LEU A 883 16.84 10.02 -2.18
C LEU A 883 16.93 11.50 -2.52
N SER A 884 17.69 12.23 -1.71
CA SER A 884 17.91 13.66 -1.92
C SER A 884 18.57 13.92 -3.27
N ARG A 885 18.21 15.04 -3.90
CA ARG A 885 18.71 15.37 -5.23
C ARG A 885 20.23 15.58 -5.27
N HIS A 886 20.83 16.03 -4.15
CA HIS A 886 22.29 16.16 -4.02
C HIS A 886 22.99 14.79 -3.98
N ALA A 887 22.32 13.76 -3.43
CA ALA A 887 22.85 12.41 -3.35
C ALA A 887 23.05 11.77 -4.73
N ILE A 888 22.14 12.05 -5.65
CA ILE A 888 22.05 11.41 -6.96
C ILE A 888 22.37 12.36 -8.13
N ASP A 889 23.08 13.46 -7.86
CA ASP A 889 23.41 14.44 -8.90
C ASP A 889 24.39 13.86 -9.93
N PRO A 890 24.06 13.87 -11.24
CA PRO A 890 24.93 13.27 -12.25
C PRO A 890 26.21 14.07 -12.50
N ARG A 891 26.36 15.29 -11.95
CA ARG A 891 27.55 16.13 -12.09
C ARG A 891 28.57 15.92 -10.98
N ARG A 892 28.34 14.95 -10.09
CA ARG A 892 29.30 14.59 -9.03
C ARG A 892 30.67 14.25 -9.63
N PRO A 893 31.78 14.86 -9.17
CA PRO A 893 33.09 14.65 -9.78
C PRO A 893 33.57 13.19 -9.74
N VAL A 894 33.93 12.65 -10.90
CA VAL A 894 34.47 11.29 -11.04
C VAL A 894 35.99 11.31 -10.84
N GLY A 895 36.51 10.43 -9.98
CA GLY A 895 37.95 10.23 -9.79
C GLY A 895 38.69 11.35 -9.06
N ARG A 896 38.01 12.43 -8.65
CA ARG A 896 38.58 13.54 -7.88
C ARG A 896 37.62 14.02 -6.79
N ASP A 897 38.16 14.75 -5.82
CA ASP A 897 37.35 15.47 -4.83
C ASP A 897 36.71 16.73 -5.45
N PRO A 898 35.55 17.18 -4.94
CA PRO A 898 34.95 18.43 -5.38
C PRO A 898 35.84 19.63 -5.03
N THR A 899 35.84 20.63 -5.90
CA THR A 899 36.47 21.92 -5.61
C THR A 899 35.67 22.67 -4.53
N ALA A 900 36.30 23.66 -3.87
CA ALA A 900 35.61 24.48 -2.88
C ALA A 900 34.36 25.17 -3.46
N ALA A 901 34.43 25.64 -4.70
CA ALA A 901 33.29 26.26 -5.38
C ALA A 901 32.15 25.26 -5.65
N GLU A 902 32.46 24.05 -6.12
CA GLU A 902 31.48 22.98 -6.34
C GLU A 902 30.82 22.52 -5.02
N MET A 903 31.58 22.49 -3.92
CA MET A 903 31.08 22.08 -2.61
C MET A 903 30.23 23.17 -1.95
N GLU A 904 30.69 24.42 -1.94
CA GLU A 904 30.02 25.53 -1.23
C GLU A 904 28.81 26.08 -1.98
N ALA A 905 28.88 26.18 -3.32
CA ALA A 905 27.82 26.80 -4.11
C ALA A 905 26.81 25.80 -4.69
N GLU A 906 27.24 24.55 -4.95
CA GLU A 906 26.42 23.55 -5.63
C GLU A 906 26.16 22.29 -4.77
N THR A 907 26.79 22.20 -3.60
CA THR A 907 26.69 21.05 -2.68
C THR A 907 27.08 19.72 -3.38
N LEU A 908 28.01 19.78 -4.33
CA LEU A 908 28.49 18.59 -5.03
C LEU A 908 29.50 17.83 -4.16
N MET A 909 29.40 16.50 -4.21
CA MET A 909 30.31 15.59 -3.55
C MET A 909 30.93 14.62 -4.56
N LYS A 910 32.09 14.07 -4.23
CA LYS A 910 32.78 13.09 -5.06
C LYS A 910 31.85 11.93 -5.44
N TYR A 911 31.88 11.52 -6.69
CA TYR A 911 31.11 10.38 -7.17
C TYR A 911 31.58 9.07 -6.53
N SER A 912 30.62 8.28 -6.05
CA SER A 912 30.82 6.89 -5.64
C SER A 912 29.85 6.03 -6.43
N PRO A 913 30.33 5.04 -7.22
CA PRO A 913 29.46 4.18 -8.01
C PRO A 913 28.61 3.26 -7.14
N ALA A 914 29.15 2.77 -6.02
CA ALA A 914 28.37 2.04 -5.03
C ALA A 914 27.56 3.04 -4.20
N PHE A 915 26.24 2.87 -4.21
CA PHE A 915 25.30 3.65 -3.43
C PHE A 915 24.73 2.79 -2.30
N GLU A 916 25.20 3.03 -1.09
CA GLU A 916 24.72 2.37 0.11
C GLU A 916 23.42 3.03 0.58
N ILE A 917 22.39 2.22 0.85
CA ILE A 917 21.13 2.70 1.38
C ILE A 917 21.35 3.07 2.85
N ASN A 918 21.30 4.36 3.17
CA ASN A 918 21.32 4.83 4.56
C ASN A 918 19.92 4.61 5.18
N PRO A 919 19.80 3.85 6.29
CA PRO A 919 18.51 3.65 6.98
C PRO A 919 17.81 4.95 7.40
N GLN A 920 18.57 6.04 7.62
CA GLN A 920 18.00 7.35 7.95
C GLN A 920 17.13 7.93 6.83
N ASN A 921 17.37 7.50 5.58
CA ASN A 921 16.62 7.93 4.42
C ASN A 921 15.37 7.08 4.18
N ILE A 922 15.10 6.07 5.02
CA ILE A 922 13.89 5.26 4.94
C ILE A 922 12.76 6.04 5.62
N LEU A 923 11.89 6.63 4.81
CA LEU A 923 10.75 7.42 5.24
C LEU A 923 9.78 6.60 6.10
N SER A 924 9.63 5.31 5.77
CA SER A 924 8.81 4.38 6.54
C SER A 924 9.47 3.87 7.82
N HIS A 925 10.69 4.32 8.18
CA HIS A 925 11.38 3.99 9.43
C HIS A 925 11.29 2.50 9.81
N GLU A 926 10.68 2.14 10.95
CA GLU A 926 10.49 0.75 11.40
C GLU A 926 9.21 0.09 10.85
N ARG A 927 8.40 0.82 10.08
CA ARG A 927 7.16 0.30 9.49
C ARG A 927 7.47 -0.53 8.26
N ASP A 928 7.08 -1.79 8.36
CA ASP A 928 7.10 -2.79 7.30
C ASP A 928 5.94 -2.52 6.31
N VAL A 929 6.21 -1.89 5.17
CA VAL A 929 5.19 -1.54 4.16
C VAL A 929 5.19 -2.56 3.04
N LEU A 930 4.19 -3.44 3.01
CA LEU A 930 4.11 -4.54 2.04
C LEU A 930 3.46 -4.16 0.71
N GLY A 931 3.96 -4.80 -0.36
CA GLY A 931 3.31 -4.89 -1.67
C GLY A 931 2.87 -3.56 -2.28
N VAL A 932 3.73 -2.55 -2.30
CA VAL A 932 3.43 -1.22 -2.85
C VAL A 932 3.34 -1.25 -4.38
N GLU A 933 2.18 -0.87 -4.91
CA GLU A 933 1.88 -0.78 -6.34
C GLU A 933 2.11 0.64 -6.87
N GLY A 934 1.89 1.68 -6.04
CA GLY A 934 2.00 3.07 -6.45
C GLY A 934 2.39 4.03 -5.32
N ILE A 935 3.05 5.13 -5.69
CA ILE A 935 3.39 6.23 -4.77
C ILE A 935 2.92 7.56 -5.37
N VAL A 936 2.04 8.27 -4.68
CA VAL A 936 1.49 9.57 -5.11
C VAL A 936 1.90 10.66 -4.14
N ALA A 937 2.48 11.73 -4.70
CA ALA A 937 2.80 12.95 -3.98
C ALA A 937 1.75 14.04 -4.22
N ALA A 938 1.52 14.88 -3.21
CA ALA A 938 0.77 16.13 -3.34
C ALA A 938 1.44 17.26 -2.57
N ALA A 939 1.35 18.48 -3.10
CA ALA A 939 1.88 19.67 -2.44
C ALA A 939 1.01 20.07 -1.24
N ALA A 940 1.63 20.47 -0.14
CA ALA A 940 0.95 21.20 0.93
C ALA A 940 0.75 22.68 0.54
N VAL A 941 0.06 23.46 1.39
CA VAL A 941 -0.05 24.92 1.18
C VAL A 941 1.29 25.60 1.47
N VAL A 942 2.04 25.05 2.43
CA VAL A 942 3.45 25.39 2.71
C VAL A 942 4.37 24.77 1.66
N GLU A 943 5.43 25.51 1.30
CA GLU A 943 6.35 25.13 0.23
C GLU A 943 7.36 24.07 0.68
N SER A 944 7.72 24.03 1.96
CA SER A 944 8.72 23.08 2.45
C SER A 944 8.24 21.62 2.43
N THR A 945 6.92 21.38 2.43
CA THR A 945 6.34 20.07 2.74
C THR A 945 5.58 19.45 1.55
N SER A 946 5.79 18.15 1.36
CA SER A 946 5.07 17.28 0.44
C SER A 946 4.36 16.18 1.21
N LEU A 947 3.14 15.84 0.79
CA LEU A 947 2.38 14.71 1.30
C LEU A 947 2.62 13.52 0.38
N LEU A 948 2.98 12.38 0.95
CA LEU A 948 3.22 11.13 0.21
C LEU A 948 2.24 10.06 0.67
N VAL A 949 1.72 9.28 -0.27
CA VAL A 949 1.03 8.01 0.01
C VAL A 949 1.65 6.92 -0.85
N ALA A 950 2.05 5.82 -0.20
CA ALA A 950 2.33 4.54 -0.83
C ALA A 950 1.11 3.62 -0.63
N TYR A 951 0.64 3.01 -1.70
CA TYR A 951 -0.54 2.14 -1.68
C TYR A 951 -0.28 0.83 -2.44
N GLY A 952 -0.94 -0.23 -2.00
CA GLY A 952 -0.88 -1.55 -2.61
C GLY A 952 -1.54 -2.58 -1.69
N VAL A 953 -0.77 -3.55 -1.19
CA VAL A 953 -1.25 -4.41 -0.07
C VAL A 953 -1.47 -3.55 1.17
N ASP A 954 -0.48 -2.73 1.52
CA ASP A 954 -0.59 -1.76 2.61
C ASP A 954 -0.93 -0.36 2.11
N VAL A 955 -1.37 0.48 3.04
CA VAL A 955 -1.50 1.93 2.83
C VAL A 955 -0.63 2.64 3.85
N TYR A 956 0.38 3.35 3.38
CA TYR A 956 1.26 4.17 4.20
C TYR A 956 1.24 5.61 3.68
N ALA A 957 1.00 6.57 4.56
CA ALA A 957 1.08 7.98 4.19
C ALA A 957 1.92 8.76 5.20
N THR A 958 2.68 9.74 4.70
CA THR A 958 3.61 10.53 5.50
C THR A 958 3.80 11.93 4.92
N ARG A 959 4.37 12.83 5.71
CA ARG A 959 4.80 14.17 5.30
C ARG A 959 6.31 14.18 5.17
N VAL A 960 6.81 14.75 4.08
CA VAL A 960 8.25 14.85 3.82
C VAL A 960 8.61 16.29 3.53
N ALA A 961 9.76 16.72 4.05
CA ALA A 961 10.32 18.04 3.81
C ALA A 961 11.70 17.91 3.15
N PRO A 962 11.78 17.83 1.80
CA PRO A 962 13.03 17.52 1.09
C PRO A 962 14.20 18.45 1.38
N SER A 963 13.91 19.73 1.68
CA SER A 963 14.91 20.76 1.99
C SER A 963 14.89 21.17 3.47
N GLY A 964 14.25 20.36 4.32
CA GLY A 964 13.90 20.73 5.68
C GLY A 964 12.75 21.74 5.75
N VAL A 965 12.25 21.96 6.96
CA VAL A 965 11.08 22.80 7.22
C VAL A 965 11.53 24.25 7.41
N PHE A 966 11.46 25.07 6.36
CA PHE A 966 11.96 26.46 6.37
C PHE A 966 10.87 27.53 6.51
N ASP A 967 9.60 27.16 6.32
CA ASP A 967 8.43 28.06 6.37
C ASP A 967 7.50 27.80 7.56
N ILE A 968 7.87 26.85 8.43
CA ILE A 968 7.19 26.58 9.70
C ILE A 968 8.22 26.58 10.83
N LEU A 969 7.83 27.13 11.98
CA LEU A 969 8.63 27.09 13.19
C LEU A 969 8.60 25.67 13.78
N GLY A 970 9.75 25.00 13.82
CA GLY A 970 9.87 23.63 14.33
C GLY A 970 9.43 23.48 15.80
N ARG A 971 9.00 22.27 16.17
CA ARG A 971 8.57 21.93 17.54
C ARG A 971 9.67 22.16 18.59
N GLY A 972 10.94 22.01 18.20
CA GLY A 972 12.11 22.26 19.05
C GLY A 972 12.39 23.74 19.37
N PHE A 973 11.61 24.70 18.82
CA PHE A 973 11.82 26.11 19.11
C PHE A 973 11.49 26.44 20.58
N ASN A 974 12.46 26.97 21.32
CA ASN A 974 12.33 27.22 22.74
C ASN A 974 11.52 28.51 23.04
N LYS A 975 10.19 28.40 22.91
CA LYS A 975 9.24 29.48 23.20
C LYS A 975 9.37 29.99 24.64
N THR A 976 9.64 29.11 25.60
CA THR A 976 9.79 29.49 27.02
C THR A 976 10.95 30.47 27.24
N THR A 977 12.09 30.23 26.58
CA THR A 977 13.26 31.11 26.67
C THR A 977 12.98 32.45 25.99
N LEU A 978 12.31 32.44 24.83
CA LEU A 978 11.90 33.67 24.14
C LEU A 978 11.01 34.54 25.05
N VAL A 979 9.92 33.96 25.58
CA VAL A 979 8.97 34.67 26.45
C VAL A 979 9.66 35.14 27.74
N GLY A 980 10.47 34.28 28.36
CA GLY A 980 11.22 34.63 29.57
C GLY A 980 12.19 35.79 29.35
N THR A 981 12.88 35.82 28.21
CA THR A 981 13.81 36.91 27.85
C THR A 981 13.05 38.22 27.61
N VAL A 982 11.93 38.18 26.89
CA VAL A 982 11.08 39.35 26.66
C VAL A 982 10.57 39.92 27.98
N LEU A 983 10.12 39.06 28.90
CA LEU A 983 9.63 39.48 30.22
C LEU A 983 10.77 40.06 31.08
N ALA A 984 11.95 39.44 31.08
CA ALA A 984 13.12 39.96 31.79
C ALA A 984 13.55 41.34 31.27
N LEU A 985 13.58 41.53 29.94
CA LEU A 985 13.87 42.83 29.32
C LEU A 985 12.79 43.86 29.68
N PHE A 986 11.51 43.49 29.62
CA PHE A 986 10.41 44.37 29.98
C PHE A 986 10.52 44.85 31.44
N VAL A 987 10.73 43.93 32.37
CA VAL A 987 10.95 44.24 33.79
C VAL A 987 12.19 45.14 33.94
N GLY A 988 13.29 44.80 33.27
CA GLY A 988 14.50 45.62 33.26
C GLY A 988 14.25 47.06 32.80
N VAL A 989 13.49 47.26 31.72
CA VAL A 989 13.11 48.58 31.21
C VAL A 989 12.20 49.31 32.20
N VAL A 990 11.20 48.64 32.78
CA VAL A 990 10.29 49.25 33.78
C VAL A 990 11.05 49.73 35.01
N PHE A 991 12.11 49.03 35.43
CA PHE A 991 12.96 49.46 36.55
C PHE A 991 13.98 50.55 36.15
N LEU A 992 14.59 50.45 34.98
CA LEU A 992 15.62 51.41 34.53
C LEU A 992 15.03 52.75 34.07
N ALA A 993 13.85 52.76 33.45
CA ALA A 993 13.20 53.98 32.97
C ALA A 993 13.01 55.05 34.06
N PRO A 994 12.44 54.75 35.24
CA PRO A 994 12.34 55.73 36.32
C PRO A 994 13.70 56.10 36.91
N MET A 995 14.67 55.18 36.99
CA MET A 995 16.03 55.50 37.45
C MET A 995 16.74 56.51 36.54
N VAL A 996 16.66 56.31 35.23
CA VAL A 996 17.24 57.24 34.24
C VAL A 996 16.51 58.60 34.26
N CYS A 997 15.18 58.60 34.35
CA CYS A 997 14.39 59.83 34.53
C CYS A 997 14.76 60.57 35.83
N HIS A 998 15.06 59.85 36.91
CA HIS A 998 15.47 60.45 38.16
C HIS A 998 16.90 61.01 38.10
N MET A 999 17.82 60.30 37.41
CA MET A 999 19.20 60.72 37.20
C MET A 999 19.29 61.96 36.28
N LEU A 1000 18.43 62.06 35.25
CA LEU A 1000 18.34 63.22 34.38
C LEU A 1000 17.68 64.44 35.06
N ARG A 1001 16.83 64.23 36.09
CA ARG A 1001 16.26 65.31 36.92
C ARG A 1001 17.21 65.80 38.02
N ALA A 1002 18.36 65.16 38.23
CA ALA A 1002 19.20 65.37 39.41
C ALA A 1002 20.16 66.58 39.42
N PRO A 1003 20.26 67.49 38.42
CA PRO A 1003 20.93 68.77 38.63
C PRO A 1003 19.99 69.99 38.62
N PHE A 1004 18.71 69.87 39.01
CA PHE A 1004 17.83 71.04 39.18
C PHE A 1004 16.81 70.92 40.33
N ARG A 1005 17.23 70.46 41.51
CA ARG A 1005 16.43 70.64 42.74
C ARG A 1005 17.24 71.20 43.89
N GLY A 1006 17.55 72.49 43.74
CA GLY A 1006 17.68 73.46 44.82
C GLY A 1006 16.78 74.65 44.50
N ARG A 1007 15.48 74.53 44.77
CA ARG A 1007 14.46 75.57 45.04
C ARG A 1007 13.05 74.95 45.03
N ASP A 1008 12.50 74.85 46.23
CA ASP A 1008 11.09 74.83 46.66
C ASP A 1008 10.04 74.08 45.84
N CYS A 1009 9.67 72.90 46.35
CA CYS A 1009 8.30 72.46 46.68
C CYS A 1009 8.36 71.12 47.42
#